data_AF-A0A0V1HLP7-F1
#
_entry.id   AF-A0A0V1HLP7-F1
#
_cell.length_a   1.000
_cell.length_b   1.000
_cell.length_c   1.000
_cell.angle_alpha   90.00
_cell.angle_beta   90.00
_cell.angle_gamma   90.00
#
_symmetry.space_group_name_H-M   'P 1'
#
loop_
_entity.id
_entity.type
_entity.pdbx_description
1 polymer ?
#
loop_
_entity_poly.entity_id
_entity_poly.type
_entity_poly.pdbx_seq_one_letter_code
_entity_poly.pdbx_strand_id
1 'polypeptide(L)'
;MSTTESSQNDVGIFLKTTSYNVLLQIAFRSLTFFVNAILLHLIPISLLGVVNVRLMLLYGTVYYFSREPFRRSCLQREENSLRIQTINVIWLCPAVSFCLSLLCTFIWVFLLRDPSEDTSTKYYGISACIYALSTVIETFAEPLCIIAQNLKQFHVKMTFEAIQMIIRQFFSLLLVYFFPNLSLLAFAFGMIVSSSAYAVLYYLYFLNGFYKPKNRQVNEPHEHNAVSVFPQFSKGFDSETLTLVYGFWKHGMMKQFLTEGERYVMTFFNLLNFRDQGVFDVVSNLGSLVARIVLAPLEENAYIYFSQHLIRGMPEEFAIVHDTFSNLLKLVSLIGLTSVVFGQAYSYPLLKLYGGRSLIIASGPSLLRMYSFYVFLIALNGITECFMFSIMRLIEVDRHKLWLFYFCLVFLFSAVLLCQLFGSIGFIMANCINMIFRVVYSCWFIARFYRGKDSSLSCALWNIIPSFHILSVMLISLFATSISSVIFCCDGFFNTTAHIVIGGLLFALLFGSVYNSEPQLIIFAKKFMIKSKQEKIISKVEIQLEITMTDAKLLAASGVPAYNPHEKISDGTTLVACEFEHGVMIAADTRTSSGTLVVSRVSNKISPLSEYICCMRSGSSADTQAVADIAKYQISVYEMEHKCSIPVSIAAEIFRSICYRYRNDITAGIIVCGWDSVNGGQIYSIPISGMIMKQCWTAGGSGSVYAIGYLDTNFKPNMTEEEAKNFIQKALAIAITRDGSSGGCIRLCSITEKGMEHSLIPADQVADLLKSA
;
A
#
# COMPACT_ATOMS: atom_id res chain seq x y z
N MET A 1 -7.88 25.33 -4.88
CA MET A 1 -6.61 25.12 -4.14
C MET A 1 -6.74 24.09 -3.01
N SER A 2 -7.94 23.55 -2.74
CA SER A 2 -8.24 22.55 -1.69
C SER A 2 -7.98 21.08 -2.09
N THR A 3 -7.50 20.82 -3.31
CA THR A 3 -7.39 19.46 -3.85
C THR A 3 -6.06 18.77 -3.54
N THR A 4 -5.00 19.51 -3.21
CA THR A 4 -3.66 18.93 -3.00
C THR A 4 -3.38 18.49 -1.56
N GLU A 5 -3.88 19.19 -0.54
CA GLU A 5 -3.71 18.83 0.88
C GLU A 5 -4.54 17.60 1.31
N SER A 6 -5.72 17.37 0.70
CA SER A 6 -6.49 16.13 0.94
C SER A 6 -5.69 14.90 0.51
N SER A 7 -4.87 15.02 -0.53
CA SER A 7 -4.13 13.89 -1.09
C SER A 7 -3.02 13.37 -0.17
N GLN A 8 -2.35 14.23 0.60
CA GLN A 8 -1.25 13.80 1.48
C GLN A 8 -1.74 13.08 2.74
N ASN A 9 -2.84 13.55 3.34
CA ASN A 9 -3.46 12.89 4.50
C ASN A 9 -4.17 11.59 4.09
N ASP A 10 -4.76 11.56 2.89
CA ASP A 10 -5.32 10.35 2.29
C ASP A 10 -4.22 9.32 1.97
N VAL A 11 -3.01 9.73 1.59
CA VAL A 11 -1.88 8.82 1.34
C VAL A 11 -1.37 8.18 2.65
N GLY A 12 -1.26 8.93 3.75
CA GLY A 12 -0.90 8.37 5.06
C GLY A 12 -1.94 7.37 5.60
N ILE A 13 -3.23 7.71 5.51
CA ILE A 13 -4.35 6.82 5.86
C ILE A 13 -4.39 5.59 4.93
N PHE A 14 -4.13 5.79 3.63
CA PHE A 14 -4.05 4.72 2.64
C PHE A 14 -2.91 3.76 2.96
N LEU A 15 -1.69 4.23 3.24
CA LEU A 15 -0.54 3.40 3.60
C LEU A 15 -0.75 2.63 4.92
N LYS A 16 -1.37 3.28 5.92
CA LYS A 16 -1.78 2.62 7.19
C LYS A 16 -2.84 1.54 6.95
N THR A 17 -3.83 1.81 6.10
CA THR A 17 -4.89 0.86 5.75
C THR A 17 -4.33 -0.30 4.92
N THR A 18 -3.47 -0.03 3.96
CA THR A 18 -2.85 -1.05 3.08
C THR A 18 -1.94 -1.98 3.88
N SER A 19 -1.10 -1.47 4.78
CA SER A 19 -0.23 -2.32 5.60
C SER A 19 -1.01 -3.19 6.60
N TYR A 20 -2.08 -2.66 7.21
CA TYR A 20 -2.99 -3.45 8.06
C TYR A 20 -3.72 -4.52 7.24
N ASN A 21 -4.20 -4.17 6.04
CA ASN A 21 -4.86 -5.10 5.14
C ASN A 21 -3.96 -6.26 4.74
N VAL A 22 -2.69 -6.01 4.43
CA VAL A 22 -1.74 -7.09 4.07
C VAL A 22 -1.53 -8.03 5.26
N LEU A 23 -1.28 -7.51 6.47
CA LEU A 23 -1.09 -8.33 7.66
C LEU A 23 -2.34 -9.18 7.98
N LEU A 24 -3.50 -8.54 7.88
CA LEU A 24 -4.79 -9.16 8.14
C LEU A 24 -5.13 -10.23 7.09
N GLN A 25 -4.79 -10.00 5.82
CA GLN A 25 -4.92 -10.99 4.75
C GLN A 25 -4.02 -12.21 4.98
N ILE A 26 -2.77 -12.00 5.44
CA ILE A 26 -1.87 -13.10 5.81
C ILE A 26 -2.50 -13.91 6.96
N ALA A 27 -2.95 -13.24 8.03
CA ALA A 27 -3.57 -13.90 9.16
C ALA A 27 -4.82 -14.71 8.77
N PHE A 28 -5.70 -14.17 7.93
CA PHE A 28 -6.88 -14.91 7.45
C PHE A 28 -6.56 -16.06 6.52
N ARG A 29 -5.53 -15.94 5.69
CA ARG A 29 -5.08 -17.04 4.83
C ARG A 29 -4.50 -18.17 5.68
N SER A 30 -3.74 -17.85 6.72
CA SER A 30 -3.27 -18.83 7.70
C SER A 30 -4.42 -19.48 8.46
N LEU A 31 -5.39 -18.70 8.96
CA LEU A 31 -6.56 -19.24 9.64
C LEU A 31 -7.37 -20.20 8.75
N THR A 32 -7.66 -19.78 7.51
CA THR A 32 -8.42 -20.59 6.54
C THR A 32 -7.65 -21.86 6.18
N PHE A 33 -6.32 -21.80 6.08
CA PHE A 33 -5.46 -22.96 5.85
C PHE A 33 -5.61 -24.00 6.97
N PHE A 34 -5.50 -23.59 8.25
CA PHE A 34 -5.64 -24.52 9.37
C PHE A 34 -7.06 -25.08 9.50
N VAL A 35 -8.08 -24.25 9.33
CA VAL A 35 -9.48 -24.73 9.37
C VAL A 35 -9.75 -25.73 8.25
N ASN A 36 -9.28 -25.47 7.03
CA ASN A 36 -9.42 -26.41 5.91
C ASN A 36 -8.68 -27.73 6.15
N ALA A 37 -7.50 -27.69 6.78
CA ALA A 37 -6.78 -28.89 7.18
C ALA A 37 -7.63 -29.76 8.14
N ILE A 38 -8.25 -29.14 9.14
CA ILE A 38 -9.13 -29.86 10.08
C ILE A 38 -10.35 -30.42 9.35
N LEU A 39 -11.01 -29.63 8.50
CA LEU A 39 -12.19 -30.06 7.74
C LEU A 39 -11.89 -31.29 6.87
N LEU A 40 -10.71 -31.36 6.24
CA LEU A 40 -10.30 -32.52 5.42
C LEU A 40 -10.26 -33.84 6.19
N HIS A 41 -10.10 -33.79 7.51
CA HIS A 41 -10.15 -34.96 8.38
C HIS A 41 -11.57 -35.31 8.86
N LEU A 42 -12.52 -34.37 8.75
CA LEU A 42 -13.89 -34.54 9.23
C LEU A 42 -14.87 -34.94 8.11
N ILE A 43 -14.61 -34.54 6.87
CA ILE A 43 -15.57 -34.69 5.75
C ILE A 43 -14.96 -35.30 4.48
N PRO A 44 -15.81 -35.90 3.62
CA PRO A 44 -15.37 -36.38 2.30
C PRO A 44 -14.91 -35.23 1.38
N ILE A 45 -13.86 -35.49 0.59
CA ILE A 45 -13.31 -34.50 -0.35
C ILE A 45 -14.29 -34.14 -1.46
N SER A 46 -15.18 -35.05 -1.88
CA SER A 46 -16.21 -34.77 -2.89
C SER A 46 -17.18 -33.66 -2.43
N LEU A 47 -17.55 -33.67 -1.14
CA LEU A 47 -18.37 -32.61 -0.55
C LEU A 47 -17.64 -31.26 -0.58
N LEU A 48 -16.34 -31.25 -0.25
CA LEU A 48 -15.54 -30.04 -0.27
C LEU A 48 -15.41 -29.45 -1.68
N GLY A 49 -15.33 -30.32 -2.71
CA GLY A 49 -15.38 -29.89 -4.11
C GLY A 49 -16.70 -29.17 -4.45
N VAL A 50 -17.84 -29.72 -4.04
CA VAL A 50 -19.15 -29.07 -4.24
C VAL A 50 -19.23 -27.72 -3.52
N VAL A 51 -18.77 -27.65 -2.26
CA VAL A 51 -18.80 -26.43 -1.47
C VAL A 51 -17.87 -25.35 -2.04
N ASN A 52 -16.58 -25.64 -2.18
CA ASN A 52 -15.57 -24.64 -2.52
C ASN A 52 -15.53 -24.26 -4.00
N VAL A 53 -15.93 -25.17 -4.90
CA VAL A 53 -15.94 -24.88 -6.34
C VAL A 53 -17.30 -24.40 -6.80
N ARG A 54 -18.39 -25.11 -6.48
CA ARG A 54 -19.71 -24.77 -7.04
C ARG A 54 -20.50 -23.77 -6.22
N LEU A 55 -20.73 -24.05 -4.94
CA LEU A 55 -21.57 -23.18 -4.09
C LEU A 55 -20.88 -21.83 -3.81
N MET A 56 -19.56 -21.85 -3.61
CA MET A 56 -18.78 -20.61 -3.50
C MET A 56 -18.72 -19.84 -4.83
N LEU A 57 -18.76 -20.50 -5.99
CA LEU A 57 -18.89 -19.80 -7.28
C LEU A 57 -20.26 -19.16 -7.45
N LEU A 58 -21.35 -19.83 -7.03
CA LEU A 58 -22.69 -19.23 -6.99
C LEU A 58 -22.69 -17.96 -6.13
N TYR A 59 -22.24 -18.09 -4.88
CA TYR A 59 -22.15 -16.98 -3.94
C TYR A 59 -21.27 -15.84 -4.50
N GLY A 60 -20.06 -16.16 -4.96
CA GLY A 60 -19.11 -15.19 -5.48
C GLY A 60 -19.62 -14.47 -6.72
N THR A 61 -20.30 -15.17 -7.63
CA THR A 61 -20.88 -14.58 -8.85
C THR A 61 -21.97 -13.57 -8.51
N VAL A 62 -22.97 -13.98 -7.73
CA VAL A 62 -24.10 -13.12 -7.36
C VAL A 62 -23.60 -11.92 -6.56
N TYR A 63 -22.75 -12.15 -5.57
CA TYR A 63 -22.22 -11.12 -4.71
C TYR A 63 -21.34 -10.11 -5.46
N TYR A 64 -20.49 -10.56 -6.39
CA TYR A 64 -19.65 -9.67 -7.18
C TYR A 64 -20.48 -8.73 -8.06
N PHE A 65 -21.44 -9.26 -8.84
CA PHE A 65 -22.22 -8.47 -9.79
C PHE A 65 -23.26 -7.57 -9.11
N SER A 66 -23.74 -7.93 -7.92
CA SER A 66 -24.65 -7.09 -7.14
C SER A 66 -23.95 -5.96 -6.41
N ARG A 67 -22.66 -6.10 -6.08
CA ARG A 67 -21.93 -5.17 -5.19
C ARG A 67 -20.90 -4.30 -5.89
N GLU A 68 -19.98 -4.92 -6.64
CA GLU A 68 -18.76 -4.24 -7.14
C GLU A 68 -19.06 -3.05 -8.06
N PRO A 69 -20.04 -3.12 -8.99
CA PRO A 69 -20.40 -1.98 -9.83
C PRO A 69 -20.90 -0.78 -9.02
N PHE A 70 -21.76 -1.01 -8.04
CA PHE A 70 -22.30 0.04 -7.17
C PHE A 70 -21.22 0.66 -6.30
N ARG A 71 -20.37 -0.17 -5.68
CA ARG A 71 -19.28 0.31 -4.83
C ARG A 71 -18.34 1.22 -5.62
N ARG A 72 -17.99 0.87 -6.86
CA ARG A 72 -17.12 1.70 -7.71
C ARG A 72 -17.77 3.01 -8.17
N SER A 73 -19.04 2.97 -8.53
CA SER A 73 -19.76 4.16 -9.03
C SER A 73 -20.16 5.15 -7.95
N CYS A 74 -20.51 4.64 -6.77
CA CYS A 74 -21.10 5.45 -5.70
C CYS A 74 -20.07 5.99 -4.70
N LEU A 75 -18.78 5.70 -4.88
CA LEU A 75 -17.68 6.31 -4.13
C LEU A 75 -17.37 7.70 -4.73
N GLN A 76 -17.74 8.76 -4.02
CA GLN A 76 -17.52 10.14 -4.47
C GLN A 76 -16.14 10.66 -4.05
N ARG A 77 -15.52 11.49 -4.89
CA ARG A 77 -14.17 12.08 -4.64
C ARG A 77 -14.21 13.40 -3.87
N GLU A 78 -15.35 14.08 -3.81
CA GLU A 78 -15.47 15.42 -3.21
C GLU A 78 -16.23 15.37 -1.87
N GLU A 79 -15.90 16.27 -0.94
CA GLU A 79 -16.52 16.40 0.40
C GLU A 79 -17.98 16.87 0.41
N ASN A 80 -18.62 16.90 -0.75
CA ASN A 80 -20.03 17.23 -0.85
C ASN A 80 -20.88 16.12 -0.19
N SER A 81 -21.86 16.53 0.61
CA SER A 81 -22.82 15.63 1.26
C SER A 81 -23.46 14.70 0.24
N LEU A 82 -23.49 13.39 0.52
CA LEU A 82 -24.12 12.40 -0.35
C LEU A 82 -25.53 12.86 -0.74
N ARG A 83 -25.76 13.01 -2.05
CA ARG A 83 -27.10 13.34 -2.57
C ARG A 83 -28.04 12.17 -2.31
N ILE A 84 -29.28 12.48 -1.93
CA ILE A 84 -30.33 11.47 -1.68
C ILE A 84 -30.60 10.62 -2.95
N GLN A 85 -30.46 11.20 -4.13
CA GLN A 85 -30.56 10.49 -5.41
C GLN A 85 -29.48 9.41 -5.58
N THR A 86 -28.26 9.66 -5.10
CA THR A 86 -27.17 8.66 -5.09
C THR A 86 -27.46 7.56 -4.07
N ILE A 87 -28.02 7.91 -2.90
CA ILE A 87 -28.47 6.93 -1.90
C ILE A 87 -29.54 6.00 -2.51
N ASN A 88 -30.50 6.53 -3.26
CA ASN A 88 -31.50 5.71 -3.96
C ASN A 88 -30.85 4.70 -4.92
N VAL A 89 -29.79 5.10 -5.64
CA VAL A 89 -29.03 4.19 -6.53
C VAL A 89 -28.30 3.12 -5.72
N ILE A 90 -27.65 3.47 -4.60
CA ILE A 90 -26.96 2.52 -3.72
C ILE A 90 -27.94 1.43 -3.23
N TRP A 91 -29.16 1.80 -2.87
CA TRP A 91 -30.20 0.86 -2.40
C TRP A 91 -30.81 -0.04 -3.48
N LEU A 92 -30.41 0.09 -4.75
CA LEU A 92 -30.72 -0.91 -5.78
C LEU A 92 -29.87 -2.18 -5.63
N CYS A 93 -28.75 -2.12 -4.89
CA CYS A 93 -27.83 -3.25 -4.70
C CYS A 93 -28.54 -4.53 -4.16
N PRO A 94 -29.33 -4.49 -3.06
CA PRO A 94 -30.08 -5.67 -2.59
C PRO A 94 -31.11 -6.20 -3.60
N ALA A 95 -31.77 -5.33 -4.35
CA ALA A 95 -32.76 -5.73 -5.36
C ALA A 95 -32.10 -6.48 -6.52
N VAL A 96 -30.95 -5.97 -7.00
CA VAL A 96 -30.14 -6.66 -8.01
C VAL A 96 -29.64 -8.01 -7.49
N SER A 97 -29.19 -8.07 -6.23
CA SER A 97 -28.78 -9.32 -5.56
C SER A 97 -29.90 -10.35 -5.51
N PHE A 98 -31.13 -9.94 -5.19
CA PHE A 98 -32.30 -10.82 -5.17
C PHE A 98 -32.62 -11.40 -6.55
N CYS A 99 -32.68 -10.56 -7.59
CA CYS A 99 -32.94 -11.01 -8.97
C CYS A 99 -31.85 -11.96 -9.48
N LEU A 100 -30.58 -11.63 -9.24
CA LEU A 100 -29.44 -12.49 -9.62
C LEU A 100 -29.43 -13.80 -8.81
N SER A 101 -29.77 -13.76 -7.52
CA SER A 101 -29.89 -14.94 -6.68
C SER A 101 -30.91 -15.93 -7.23
N LEU A 102 -32.09 -15.46 -7.64
CA LEU A 102 -33.12 -16.30 -8.24
C LEU A 102 -32.63 -16.92 -9.57
N LEU A 103 -32.06 -16.10 -10.45
CA LEU A 103 -31.55 -16.56 -11.75
C LEU A 103 -30.41 -17.57 -11.61
N CYS A 104 -29.39 -17.24 -10.81
CA CYS A 104 -28.22 -18.11 -10.64
C CYS A 104 -28.57 -19.39 -9.87
N THR A 105 -29.46 -19.33 -8.86
CA THR A 105 -29.92 -20.54 -8.17
C THR A 105 -30.69 -21.45 -9.12
N PHE A 106 -31.55 -20.88 -9.99
CA PHE A 106 -32.23 -21.67 -11.01
C PHE A 106 -31.25 -22.42 -11.91
N ILE A 107 -30.20 -21.74 -12.39
CA ILE A 107 -29.15 -22.36 -13.20
C ILE A 107 -28.43 -23.46 -12.40
N TRP A 108 -28.03 -23.18 -11.15
CA TRP A 108 -27.22 -24.09 -10.34
C TRP A 108 -27.95 -25.35 -9.88
N VAL A 109 -29.26 -25.26 -9.71
CA VAL A 109 -30.10 -26.37 -9.22
C VAL A 109 -30.73 -27.15 -10.36
N PHE A 110 -31.18 -26.48 -11.43
CA PHE A 110 -31.98 -27.14 -12.48
C PHE A 110 -31.25 -27.36 -13.81
N LEU A 111 -30.23 -26.56 -14.15
CA LEU A 111 -29.55 -26.66 -15.45
C LEU A 111 -28.20 -27.38 -15.35
N LEU A 112 -27.52 -27.30 -14.21
CA LEU A 112 -26.25 -27.96 -13.98
C LEU A 112 -26.44 -29.42 -13.55
N ARG A 113 -25.40 -30.25 -13.78
CA ARG A 113 -25.35 -31.65 -13.29
C ARG A 113 -25.66 -31.71 -11.79
N ASP A 114 -26.60 -32.54 -11.38
CA ASP A 114 -26.98 -32.69 -9.97
C ASP A 114 -25.87 -33.38 -9.16
N PRO A 115 -25.33 -32.74 -8.09
CA PRO A 115 -24.38 -33.38 -7.18
C PRO A 115 -24.99 -34.39 -6.22
N SER A 116 -26.33 -34.49 -6.11
CA SER A 116 -26.99 -35.31 -5.07
C SER A 116 -26.91 -36.82 -5.28
N GLU A 117 -26.06 -37.30 -6.20
CA GLU A 117 -25.77 -38.72 -6.44
C GLU A 117 -25.09 -39.36 -5.20
N ASP A 118 -24.35 -38.59 -4.41
CA ASP A 118 -23.69 -39.04 -3.16
C ASP A 118 -24.55 -38.76 -1.91
N THR A 119 -24.53 -39.68 -0.94
CA THR A 119 -25.25 -39.50 0.35
C THR A 119 -24.85 -38.23 1.09
N SER A 120 -23.58 -37.81 0.96
CA SER A 120 -23.04 -36.60 1.58
C SER A 120 -23.56 -35.29 0.97
N THR A 121 -24.13 -35.31 -0.24
CA THR A 121 -24.58 -34.13 -0.99
C THR A 121 -26.09 -34.07 -1.17
N LYS A 122 -26.84 -34.93 -0.47
CA LYS A 122 -28.31 -35.05 -0.52
C LYS A 122 -29.07 -33.73 -0.43
N TYR A 123 -28.56 -32.77 0.34
CA TYR A 123 -29.21 -31.47 0.58
C TYR A 123 -28.70 -30.33 -0.30
N TYR A 124 -28.19 -30.64 -1.50
CA TYR A 124 -27.59 -29.65 -2.40
C TYR A 124 -28.53 -28.51 -2.78
N GLY A 125 -29.75 -28.79 -3.25
CA GLY A 125 -30.70 -27.76 -3.67
C GLY A 125 -31.04 -26.76 -2.54
N ILE A 126 -31.29 -27.28 -1.34
CA ILE A 126 -31.54 -26.45 -0.14
C ILE A 126 -30.29 -25.61 0.19
N SER A 127 -29.10 -26.22 0.13
CA SER A 127 -27.84 -25.53 0.41
C SER A 127 -27.58 -24.41 -0.60
N ALA A 128 -27.85 -24.63 -1.89
CA ALA A 128 -27.74 -23.60 -2.93
C ALA A 128 -28.67 -22.40 -2.65
N CYS A 129 -29.93 -22.67 -2.26
CA CYS A 129 -30.87 -21.63 -1.86
C CYS A 129 -30.38 -20.83 -0.63
N ILE A 130 -29.80 -21.51 0.38
CA ILE A 130 -29.25 -20.84 1.56
C ILE A 130 -28.03 -19.98 1.18
N TYR A 131 -27.14 -20.48 0.33
CA TYR A 131 -26.01 -19.68 -0.19
C TYR A 131 -26.51 -18.44 -0.94
N ALA A 132 -27.49 -18.56 -1.81
CA ALA A 132 -28.08 -17.43 -2.50
C ALA A 132 -28.74 -16.44 -1.52
N LEU A 133 -29.53 -16.93 -0.57
CA LEU A 133 -30.13 -16.10 0.48
C LEU A 133 -29.08 -15.37 1.32
N SER A 134 -27.95 -16.02 1.63
CA SER A 134 -26.84 -15.38 2.36
C SER A 134 -26.28 -14.18 1.58
N THR A 135 -26.18 -14.25 0.25
CA THR A 135 -25.75 -13.09 -0.58
C THR A 135 -26.76 -11.94 -0.50
N VAL A 136 -28.06 -12.24 -0.51
CA VAL A 136 -29.11 -11.22 -0.38
C VAL A 136 -28.99 -10.50 0.95
N ILE A 137 -28.94 -11.26 2.06
CA ILE A 137 -28.76 -10.73 3.43
C ILE A 137 -27.51 -9.85 3.51
N GLU A 138 -26.40 -10.32 2.95
CA GLU A 138 -25.14 -9.58 2.99
C GLU A 138 -25.21 -8.27 2.20
N THR A 139 -25.84 -8.27 1.03
CA THR A 139 -26.03 -7.06 0.23
C THR A 139 -26.94 -6.02 0.89
N PHE A 140 -27.80 -6.39 1.84
CA PHE A 140 -28.52 -5.41 2.67
C PHE A 140 -27.62 -4.59 3.60
N ALA A 141 -26.40 -5.05 3.88
CA ALA A 141 -25.39 -4.30 4.62
C ALA A 141 -24.55 -3.39 3.71
N GLU A 142 -24.55 -3.65 2.39
CA GLU A 142 -23.69 -2.94 1.46
C GLU A 142 -23.98 -1.44 1.35
N PRO A 143 -25.25 -0.98 1.35
CA PRO A 143 -25.52 0.46 1.39
C PRO A 143 -24.83 1.17 2.55
N LEU A 144 -24.87 0.56 3.73
CA LEU A 144 -24.22 1.07 4.94
C LEU A 144 -22.70 1.07 4.82
N CYS A 145 -22.13 0.02 4.21
CA CYS A 145 -20.70 -0.04 3.90
C CYS A 145 -20.27 1.09 2.96
N ILE A 146 -20.97 1.29 1.83
CA ILE A 146 -20.63 2.35 0.86
C ILE A 146 -20.77 3.72 1.50
N ILE A 147 -21.82 3.95 2.29
CA ILE A 147 -21.99 5.20 3.04
C ILE A 147 -20.84 5.40 4.05
N ALA A 148 -20.47 4.38 4.83
CA ALA A 148 -19.35 4.46 5.77
C ALA A 148 -18.01 4.77 5.07
N GLN A 149 -17.79 4.20 3.87
CA GLN A 149 -16.60 4.51 3.06
C GLN A 149 -16.59 5.94 2.54
N ASN A 150 -17.74 6.46 2.09
CA ASN A 150 -17.87 7.88 1.70
C ASN A 150 -17.69 8.82 2.90
N LEU A 151 -18.01 8.37 4.12
CA LEU A 151 -17.71 9.06 5.38
C LEU A 151 -16.24 8.92 5.83
N LYS A 152 -15.36 8.39 4.97
CA LYS A 152 -13.93 8.12 5.23
C LYS A 152 -13.67 7.15 6.40
N GLN A 153 -14.63 6.29 6.75
CA GLN A 153 -14.50 5.30 7.82
C GLN A 153 -14.06 3.92 7.29
N PHE A 154 -12.92 3.86 6.59
CA PHE A 154 -12.44 2.64 5.91
C PHE A 154 -12.16 1.45 6.86
N HIS A 155 -11.81 1.73 8.12
CA HIS A 155 -11.54 0.72 9.14
C HIS A 155 -12.76 -0.16 9.48
N VAL A 156 -13.97 0.42 9.44
CA VAL A 156 -15.21 -0.30 9.77
C VAL A 156 -15.39 -1.48 8.84
N LYS A 157 -15.24 -1.25 7.53
CA LYS A 157 -15.30 -2.31 6.53
C LYS A 157 -14.30 -3.42 6.81
N MET A 158 -13.02 -3.07 7.01
CA MET A 158 -11.97 -4.07 7.21
C MET A 158 -12.24 -4.92 8.45
N THR A 159 -12.70 -4.32 9.54
CA THR A 159 -13.01 -5.04 10.79
C THR A 159 -14.26 -5.90 10.66
N PHE A 160 -15.31 -5.46 9.96
CA PHE A 160 -16.54 -6.22 9.84
C PHE A 160 -16.40 -7.37 8.84
N GLU A 161 -15.71 -7.18 7.71
CA GLU A 161 -15.38 -8.27 6.78
C GLU A 161 -14.50 -9.33 7.49
N ALA A 162 -13.55 -8.90 8.31
CA ALA A 162 -12.75 -9.77 9.17
C ALA A 162 -13.58 -10.64 10.12
N ILE A 163 -14.45 -10.00 10.91
CA ILE A 163 -15.32 -10.69 11.88
C ILE A 163 -16.23 -11.69 11.16
N GLN A 164 -16.82 -11.30 10.03
CA GLN A 164 -17.64 -12.19 9.20
C GLN A 164 -16.88 -13.44 8.76
N MET A 165 -15.64 -13.29 8.28
CA MET A 165 -14.81 -14.42 7.86
C MET A 165 -14.54 -15.38 9.02
N ILE A 166 -14.23 -14.86 10.21
CA ILE A 166 -13.99 -15.68 11.42
C ILE A 166 -15.26 -16.43 11.82
N ILE A 167 -16.40 -15.74 11.90
CA ILE A 167 -17.70 -16.33 12.25
C ILE A 167 -18.04 -17.46 11.27
N ARG A 168 -17.90 -17.22 9.95
CA ARG A 168 -18.16 -18.24 8.92
C ARG A 168 -17.34 -19.50 9.17
N GLN A 169 -16.03 -19.37 9.36
CA GLN A 169 -15.13 -20.51 9.52
C GLN A 169 -15.40 -21.26 10.83
N PHE A 170 -15.62 -20.52 11.92
CA PHE A 170 -15.90 -21.09 13.23
C PHE A 170 -17.21 -21.89 13.22
N PHE A 171 -18.32 -21.30 12.78
CA PHE A 171 -19.61 -21.97 12.76
C PHE A 171 -19.65 -23.13 11.75
N SER A 172 -19.02 -22.99 10.58
CA SER A 172 -18.95 -24.10 9.62
C SER A 172 -18.22 -25.30 10.24
N LEU A 173 -17.08 -25.07 10.88
CA LEU A 173 -16.31 -26.13 11.55
C LEU A 173 -17.08 -26.74 12.73
N LEU A 174 -17.68 -25.91 13.58
CA LEU A 174 -18.44 -26.33 14.75
C LEU A 174 -19.62 -27.23 14.36
N LEU A 175 -20.40 -26.81 13.37
CA LEU A 175 -21.57 -27.56 12.91
C LEU A 175 -21.19 -28.85 12.17
N VAL A 176 -20.11 -28.84 11.38
CA VAL A 176 -19.58 -30.05 10.74
C VAL A 176 -19.10 -31.06 11.79
N TYR A 177 -18.46 -30.60 12.86
CA TYR A 177 -18.00 -31.46 13.94
C TYR A 177 -19.15 -32.14 14.68
N PHE A 178 -20.21 -31.40 15.03
CA PHE A 178 -21.37 -31.96 15.74
C PHE A 178 -22.34 -32.74 14.85
N PHE A 179 -22.47 -32.37 13.58
CA PHE A 179 -23.43 -32.96 12.64
C PHE A 179 -22.75 -33.43 11.34
N PRO A 180 -21.85 -34.41 11.39
CA PRO A 180 -21.07 -34.85 10.22
C PRO A 180 -21.95 -35.40 9.08
N ASN A 181 -23.09 -36.01 9.40
CA ASN A 181 -24.06 -36.51 8.40
C ASN A 181 -24.77 -35.40 7.62
N LEU A 182 -24.79 -34.17 8.16
CA LEU A 182 -25.43 -32.99 7.56
C LEU A 182 -24.38 -31.94 7.15
N SER A 183 -23.14 -32.37 6.89
CA SER A 183 -22.00 -31.47 6.64
C SER A 183 -22.25 -30.41 5.58
N LEU A 184 -22.93 -30.74 4.47
CA LEU A 184 -23.21 -29.76 3.42
C LEU A 184 -24.13 -28.63 3.92
N LEU A 185 -25.15 -28.99 4.69
CA LEU A 185 -26.08 -28.04 5.30
C LEU A 185 -25.39 -27.24 6.42
N ALA A 186 -24.45 -27.86 7.15
CA ALA A 186 -23.62 -27.19 8.14
C ALA A 186 -22.80 -26.04 7.55
N PHE A 187 -22.19 -26.22 6.37
CA PHE A 187 -21.52 -25.11 5.66
C PHE A 187 -22.52 -24.01 5.25
N ALA A 188 -23.69 -24.39 4.73
CA ALA A 188 -24.72 -23.43 4.35
C ALA A 188 -25.21 -22.61 5.54
N PHE A 189 -25.39 -23.23 6.72
CA PHE A 189 -25.71 -22.51 7.95
C PHE A 189 -24.55 -21.62 8.43
N GLY A 190 -23.31 -22.06 8.29
CA GLY A 190 -22.15 -21.21 8.55
C GLY A 190 -22.15 -19.93 7.70
N MET A 191 -22.54 -20.03 6.43
CA MET A 191 -22.72 -18.88 5.54
C MET A 191 -23.79 -17.93 6.03
N ILE A 192 -25.02 -18.41 6.25
CA ILE A 192 -26.13 -17.53 6.62
C ILE A 192 -25.90 -16.85 7.97
N VAL A 193 -25.35 -17.55 8.97
CA VAL A 193 -25.00 -16.97 10.27
C VAL A 193 -23.97 -15.85 10.10
N SER A 194 -22.95 -16.06 9.27
CA SER A 194 -21.93 -15.04 9.03
C SER A 194 -22.48 -13.81 8.29
N SER A 195 -23.30 -13.99 7.26
CA SER A 195 -23.90 -12.89 6.50
C SER A 195 -24.92 -12.11 7.35
N SER A 196 -25.70 -12.80 8.20
CA SER A 196 -26.58 -12.14 9.17
C SER A 196 -25.79 -11.34 10.21
N ALA A 197 -24.71 -11.90 10.75
CA ALA A 197 -23.84 -11.17 11.69
C ALA A 197 -23.23 -9.93 11.05
N TYR A 198 -22.75 -10.03 9.79
CA TYR A 198 -22.23 -8.90 9.03
C TYR A 198 -23.26 -7.78 8.87
N ALA A 199 -24.50 -8.11 8.49
CA ALA A 199 -25.59 -7.14 8.40
C ALA A 199 -25.88 -6.49 9.76
N VAL A 200 -26.07 -7.30 10.81
CA VAL A 200 -26.36 -6.80 12.17
C VAL A 200 -25.28 -5.85 12.66
N LEU A 201 -23.99 -6.14 12.44
CA LEU A 201 -22.88 -5.27 12.84
C LEU A 201 -22.98 -3.88 12.20
N TYR A 202 -23.30 -3.79 10.91
CA TYR A 202 -23.49 -2.49 10.25
C TYR A 202 -24.72 -1.74 10.76
N TYR A 203 -25.85 -2.42 10.92
CA TYR A 203 -27.06 -1.76 11.45
C TYR A 203 -26.84 -1.27 12.88
N LEU A 204 -26.22 -2.06 13.76
CA LEU A 204 -25.87 -1.64 15.12
C LEU A 204 -24.89 -0.46 15.12
N TYR A 205 -23.89 -0.47 14.24
CA TYR A 205 -22.92 0.62 14.12
C TYR A 205 -23.60 1.95 13.77
N PHE A 206 -24.51 1.94 12.79
CA PHE A 206 -25.25 3.15 12.38
C PHE A 206 -26.34 3.54 13.38
N LEU A 207 -27.06 2.59 14.00
CA LEU A 207 -28.08 2.87 15.02
C LEU A 207 -27.50 3.49 16.29
N ASN A 208 -26.30 3.05 16.71
CA ASN A 208 -25.62 3.58 17.90
C ASN A 208 -24.95 4.94 17.66
N GLY A 209 -25.13 5.57 16.49
CA GLY A 209 -24.64 6.92 16.22
C GLY A 209 -23.12 7.04 16.02
N PHE A 210 -22.41 5.92 15.82
CA PHE A 210 -20.97 5.91 15.55
C PHE A 210 -20.59 6.45 14.15
N TYR A 211 -21.59 6.82 13.34
CA TYR A 211 -21.42 7.36 11.98
C TYR A 211 -21.13 8.88 11.93
N LYS A 212 -20.97 9.56 13.07
CA LYS A 212 -20.73 11.02 13.09
C LYS A 212 -19.51 11.40 12.23
N PRO A 213 -19.64 12.34 11.28
CA PRO A 213 -18.52 12.81 10.47
C PRO A 213 -17.50 13.48 11.38
N LYS A 214 -16.22 13.13 11.23
CA LYS A 214 -15.14 13.48 12.16
C LYS A 214 -14.75 14.97 12.18
N ASN A 215 -15.50 15.89 11.56
CA ASN A 215 -15.08 17.30 11.37
C ASN A 215 -16.19 18.37 11.20
N ARG A 216 -17.46 18.15 11.58
CA ARG A 216 -18.46 19.25 11.53
C ARG A 216 -18.48 20.06 12.83
N GLN A 217 -17.93 21.28 12.80
CA GLN A 217 -18.26 22.32 13.77
C GLN A 217 -19.74 22.68 13.61
N VAL A 218 -20.51 22.54 14.68
CA VAL A 218 -21.96 22.81 14.73
C VAL A 218 -22.14 24.30 14.95
N ASN A 219 -22.17 25.09 13.89
CA ASN A 219 -22.43 26.53 13.95
C ASN A 219 -23.50 26.97 12.94
N GLU A 220 -24.58 26.21 12.74
CA GLU A 220 -25.84 26.77 12.21
C GLU A 220 -27.07 25.98 12.73
N PRO A 221 -28.17 26.63 13.16
CA PRO A 221 -29.34 25.94 13.73
C PRO A 221 -30.28 25.28 12.70
N HIS A 222 -30.02 25.39 11.39
CA HIS A 222 -31.00 25.08 10.35
C HIS A 222 -30.66 23.94 9.37
N GLU A 223 -29.55 23.22 9.52
CA GLU A 223 -29.28 22.02 8.72
C GLU A 223 -28.93 20.79 9.57
N HIS A 224 -29.94 20.26 10.27
CA HIS A 224 -29.95 18.86 10.71
C HIS A 224 -30.22 17.91 9.52
N ASN A 225 -29.46 18.01 8.43
CA ASN A 225 -29.43 16.93 7.45
C ASN A 225 -28.38 15.91 7.89
N ALA A 226 -28.79 15.08 8.86
CA ALA A 226 -28.22 13.75 9.00
C ALA A 226 -28.23 13.09 7.62
N VAL A 227 -27.11 12.49 7.19
CA VAL A 227 -27.08 11.69 5.96
C VAL A 227 -28.21 10.68 6.08
N SER A 228 -29.24 10.79 5.24
CA SER A 228 -30.34 9.84 5.27
C SER A 228 -29.80 8.50 4.80
N VAL A 229 -29.60 7.58 5.74
CA VAL A 229 -29.05 6.26 5.45
C VAL A 229 -30.01 5.44 4.57
N PHE A 230 -31.30 5.76 4.62
CA PHE A 230 -32.37 5.10 3.90
C PHE A 230 -32.78 5.85 2.61
N PRO A 231 -33.29 5.14 1.59
CA PRO A 231 -33.66 5.73 0.33
C PRO A 231 -34.98 6.51 0.43
N GLN A 232 -35.09 7.58 -0.36
CA GLN A 232 -36.33 8.32 -0.59
C GLN A 232 -36.63 8.30 -2.09
N PHE A 233 -37.22 7.20 -2.57
CA PHE A 233 -37.44 6.97 -4.01
C PHE A 233 -38.26 8.06 -4.71
N SER A 234 -39.07 8.82 -3.96
CA SER A 234 -39.82 9.99 -4.48
C SER A 234 -38.91 11.09 -5.05
N LYS A 235 -37.63 11.16 -4.64
CA LYS A 235 -36.64 12.14 -5.12
C LYS A 235 -35.91 11.71 -6.40
N GLY A 236 -36.26 10.55 -6.96
CA GLY A 236 -35.68 10.02 -8.20
C GLY A 236 -34.28 9.42 -8.03
N PHE A 237 -33.67 9.01 -9.15
CA PHE A 237 -32.34 8.39 -9.20
C PHE A 237 -31.34 9.32 -9.87
N ASP A 238 -30.08 9.22 -9.46
CA ASP A 238 -28.99 9.92 -10.14
C ASP A 238 -28.60 9.21 -11.44
N SER A 239 -28.97 9.80 -12.58
CA SER A 239 -28.77 9.22 -13.92
C SER A 239 -27.30 9.04 -14.29
N GLU A 240 -26.41 9.90 -13.80
CA GLU A 240 -24.97 9.82 -14.08
C GLU A 240 -24.36 8.61 -13.35
N THR A 241 -24.61 8.50 -12.04
CA THR A 241 -24.18 7.33 -11.25
C THR A 241 -24.75 6.03 -11.82
N LEU A 242 -26.01 6.01 -12.26
CA LEU A 242 -26.65 4.82 -12.83
C LEU A 242 -26.00 4.38 -14.16
N THR A 243 -25.60 5.35 -15.00
CA THR A 243 -24.83 5.09 -16.22
C THR A 243 -23.45 4.52 -15.89
N LEU A 244 -22.78 5.05 -14.86
CA LEU A 244 -21.50 4.52 -14.37
C LEU A 244 -21.65 3.08 -13.86
N VAL A 245 -22.70 2.78 -13.09
CA VAL A 245 -22.98 1.42 -12.59
C VAL A 245 -23.06 0.43 -13.74
N TYR A 246 -23.82 0.78 -14.79
CA TYR A 246 -23.93 -0.07 -15.98
C TYR A 246 -22.59 -0.25 -16.70
N GLY A 247 -21.79 0.82 -16.82
CA GLY A 247 -20.43 0.74 -17.35
C GLY A 247 -19.55 -0.23 -16.56
N PHE A 248 -19.46 -0.06 -15.24
CA PHE A 248 -18.67 -0.96 -14.39
C PHE A 248 -19.22 -2.39 -14.35
N TRP A 249 -20.51 -2.59 -14.51
CA TRP A 249 -21.09 -3.93 -14.62
C TRP A 249 -20.59 -4.66 -15.86
N LYS A 250 -20.56 -4.01 -17.04
CA LYS A 250 -19.98 -4.58 -18.26
C LYS A 250 -18.49 -4.91 -18.11
N HIS A 251 -17.71 -3.98 -17.56
CA HIS A 251 -16.30 -4.22 -17.26
C HIS A 251 -16.11 -5.35 -16.24
N GLY A 252 -17.04 -5.43 -15.29
CA GLY A 252 -17.09 -6.47 -14.26
C GLY A 252 -17.22 -7.87 -14.86
N MET A 253 -17.98 -8.05 -15.93
CA MET A 253 -18.15 -9.35 -16.60
C MET A 253 -16.82 -9.93 -17.07
N MET A 254 -16.05 -9.13 -17.81
CA MET A 254 -14.74 -9.55 -18.31
C MET A 254 -13.80 -9.87 -17.15
N LYS A 255 -13.78 -9.02 -16.11
CA LYS A 255 -12.94 -9.22 -14.94
C LYS A 255 -13.30 -10.50 -14.18
N GLN A 256 -14.59 -10.78 -13.99
CA GLN A 256 -15.06 -11.95 -13.29
C GLN A 256 -14.67 -13.22 -14.03
N PHE A 257 -14.78 -13.23 -15.36
CA PHE A 257 -14.34 -14.35 -16.18
C PHE A 257 -12.82 -14.56 -16.15
N LEU A 258 -12.03 -13.49 -16.16
CA LEU A 258 -10.57 -13.58 -16.06
C LEU A 258 -10.10 -14.03 -14.67
N THR A 259 -10.89 -13.79 -13.61
CA THR A 259 -10.49 -14.07 -12.22
C THR A 259 -10.98 -15.45 -11.75
N GLU A 260 -12.24 -15.79 -12.03
CA GLU A 260 -12.89 -17.03 -11.59
C GLU A 260 -13.14 -18.00 -12.76
N GLY A 261 -12.54 -17.74 -13.93
CA GLY A 261 -12.70 -18.51 -15.16
C GLY A 261 -12.46 -20.01 -14.96
N GLU A 262 -11.45 -20.36 -14.17
CA GLU A 262 -11.15 -21.75 -13.80
C GLU A 262 -12.36 -22.45 -13.16
N ARG A 263 -13.01 -21.82 -12.17
CA ARG A 263 -14.17 -22.39 -11.49
C ARG A 263 -15.40 -22.43 -12.39
N TYR A 264 -15.58 -21.43 -13.26
CA TYR A 264 -16.62 -21.47 -14.29
C TYR A 264 -16.45 -22.65 -15.22
N VAL A 265 -15.21 -22.89 -15.70
CA VAL A 265 -14.92 -24.01 -16.59
C VAL A 265 -15.22 -25.35 -15.89
N MET A 266 -14.75 -25.53 -14.65
CA MET A 266 -15.02 -26.74 -13.87
C MET A 266 -16.52 -26.97 -13.63
N THR A 267 -17.29 -25.91 -13.39
CA THR A 267 -18.71 -26.00 -13.01
C THR A 267 -19.63 -26.22 -14.20
N PHE A 268 -19.39 -25.53 -15.32
CA PHE A 268 -20.29 -25.52 -16.49
C PHE A 268 -19.95 -26.59 -17.52
N PHE A 269 -18.67 -26.93 -17.70
CA PHE A 269 -18.25 -27.90 -18.72
C PHE A 269 -18.10 -29.32 -18.16
N ASN A 270 -18.31 -29.53 -16.85
CA ASN A 270 -18.23 -30.82 -16.18
C ASN A 270 -16.94 -31.61 -16.50
N LEU A 271 -15.81 -30.92 -16.70
CA LEU A 271 -14.55 -31.54 -17.12
C LEU A 271 -13.96 -32.48 -16.05
N LEU A 272 -14.28 -32.24 -14.77
CA LEU A 272 -13.79 -32.99 -13.62
C LEU A 272 -14.97 -33.46 -12.77
N ASN A 273 -14.88 -34.66 -12.20
CA ASN A 273 -15.85 -35.12 -11.19
C ASN A 273 -15.69 -34.34 -9.87
N PHE A 274 -16.67 -34.41 -8.97
CA PHE A 274 -16.66 -33.61 -7.72
C PHE A 274 -15.50 -33.96 -6.78
N ARG A 275 -15.04 -35.21 -6.77
CA ARG A 275 -13.87 -35.62 -5.99
C ARG A 275 -12.60 -34.94 -6.51
N ASP A 276 -12.38 -34.97 -7.81
CA ASP A 276 -11.22 -34.35 -8.47
C ASP A 276 -11.26 -32.83 -8.36
N GLN A 277 -12.45 -32.21 -8.40
CA GLN A 277 -12.62 -30.78 -8.10
C GLN A 277 -12.20 -30.46 -6.66
N GLY A 278 -12.57 -31.29 -5.68
CA GLY A 278 -12.17 -31.11 -4.29
C GLY A 278 -10.66 -31.28 -4.09
N VAL A 279 -10.05 -32.29 -4.71
CA VAL A 279 -8.59 -32.49 -4.67
C VAL A 279 -7.87 -31.30 -5.33
N PHE A 280 -8.37 -30.85 -6.48
CA PHE A 280 -7.84 -29.71 -7.20
C PHE A 280 -7.91 -28.42 -6.38
N ASP A 281 -9.06 -28.09 -5.78
CA ASP A 281 -9.22 -26.89 -4.94
C ASP A 281 -8.29 -26.91 -3.74
N VAL A 282 -8.15 -28.07 -3.07
CA VAL A 282 -7.25 -28.21 -1.91
C VAL A 282 -5.79 -28.02 -2.33
N VAL A 283 -5.35 -28.70 -3.38
CA VAL A 283 -3.96 -28.64 -3.85
C VAL A 283 -3.63 -27.26 -4.40
N SER A 284 -4.53 -26.62 -5.14
CA SER A 284 -4.32 -25.27 -5.66
C SER A 284 -4.30 -24.21 -4.55
N ASN A 285 -5.14 -24.34 -3.51
CA ASN A 285 -5.07 -23.47 -2.34
C ASN A 285 -3.79 -23.68 -1.52
N LEU A 286 -3.32 -24.92 -1.37
CA LEU A 286 -2.04 -25.24 -0.73
C LEU A 286 -0.85 -24.69 -1.54
N GLY A 287 -0.82 -24.96 -2.84
CA GLY A 287 0.26 -24.56 -3.73
C GLY A 287 0.34 -23.04 -3.94
N SER A 288 -0.79 -22.34 -4.00
CA SER A 288 -0.82 -20.88 -4.12
C SER A 288 -0.38 -20.15 -2.85
N LEU A 289 -0.16 -20.83 -1.72
CA LEU A 289 0.24 -20.21 -0.45
C LEU A 289 1.54 -19.39 -0.60
N VAL A 290 2.53 -19.92 -1.32
CA VAL A 290 3.79 -19.21 -1.60
C VAL A 290 3.53 -17.95 -2.41
N ALA A 291 2.70 -18.04 -3.45
CA ALA A 291 2.32 -16.89 -4.25
C ALA A 291 1.57 -15.84 -3.42
N ARG A 292 0.70 -16.29 -2.52
CA ARG A 292 -0.17 -15.44 -1.70
C ARG A 292 0.54 -14.75 -0.54
N ILE A 293 1.55 -15.38 0.07
CA ILE A 293 2.24 -14.88 1.27
C ILE A 293 3.56 -14.19 0.90
N VAL A 294 4.29 -14.72 -0.09
CA VAL A 294 5.64 -14.24 -0.43
C VAL A 294 5.63 -13.42 -1.71
N LEU A 295 5.10 -13.97 -2.81
CA LEU A 295 5.24 -13.33 -4.14
C LEU A 295 4.33 -12.10 -4.29
N ALA A 296 3.08 -12.16 -3.83
CA ALA A 296 2.13 -11.06 -4.00
C ALA A 296 2.57 -9.76 -3.28
N PRO A 297 3.01 -9.77 -2.01
CA PRO A 297 3.57 -8.56 -1.40
C PRO A 297 4.84 -8.07 -2.10
N LEU A 298 5.67 -8.99 -2.62
CA LEU A 298 6.88 -8.63 -3.35
C LEU A 298 6.54 -7.94 -4.69
N GLU A 299 5.53 -8.44 -5.41
CA GLU A 299 4.99 -7.84 -6.63
C GLU A 299 4.41 -6.44 -6.38
N GLU A 300 3.60 -6.27 -5.33
CA GLU A 300 3.01 -4.96 -4.98
C GLU A 300 4.10 -3.92 -4.65
N ASN A 301 5.11 -4.31 -3.88
CA ASN A 301 6.24 -3.44 -3.57
C ASN A 301 7.09 -3.12 -4.81
N ALA A 302 7.29 -4.11 -5.69
CA ALA A 302 8.00 -3.90 -6.95
C ALA A 302 7.25 -2.91 -7.84
N TYR A 303 5.92 -2.99 -7.90
CA TYR A 303 5.09 -2.07 -8.68
C TYR A 303 5.20 -0.63 -8.19
N ILE A 304 5.10 -0.43 -6.89
CA ILE A 304 5.28 0.89 -6.27
C ILE A 304 6.68 1.42 -6.58
N TYR A 305 7.72 0.59 -6.42
CA TYR A 305 9.09 0.99 -6.71
C TYR A 305 9.27 1.42 -8.18
N PHE A 306 8.84 0.59 -9.13
CA PHE A 306 8.99 0.88 -10.56
C PHE A 306 8.18 2.10 -10.98
N SER A 307 6.93 2.22 -10.55
CA SER A 307 6.08 3.37 -10.90
C SER A 307 6.62 4.71 -10.37
N GLN A 308 7.31 4.70 -9.24
CA GLN A 308 7.93 5.90 -8.66
C GLN A 308 9.25 6.30 -9.33
N HIS A 309 10.06 5.34 -9.80
CA HIS A 309 11.41 5.60 -10.31
C HIS A 309 11.49 5.58 -11.85
N LEU A 310 10.44 5.18 -12.56
CA LEU A 310 10.32 5.30 -14.03
C LEU A 310 9.63 6.60 -14.45
N ILE A 311 9.92 7.72 -13.78
CA ILE A 311 9.43 9.03 -14.20
C ILE A 311 10.02 9.34 -15.58
N ARG A 312 9.13 9.61 -16.54
CA ARG A 312 9.44 9.74 -17.96
C ARG A 312 10.49 10.85 -18.21
N GLY A 313 11.73 10.48 -18.51
CA GLY A 313 12.68 11.38 -19.19
C GLY A 313 14.11 11.45 -18.66
N MET A 314 14.45 10.84 -17.52
CA MET A 314 15.83 10.90 -16.98
C MET A 314 16.60 9.59 -17.22
N PRO A 315 17.70 9.61 -18.00
CA PRO A 315 18.45 8.41 -18.35
C PRO A 315 19.26 7.81 -17.19
N GLU A 316 19.69 8.60 -16.20
CA GLU A 316 20.57 8.13 -15.11
C GLU A 316 19.87 7.22 -14.08
N GLU A 317 18.56 7.38 -13.85
CA GLU A 317 17.77 6.50 -12.97
C GLU A 317 17.45 5.13 -13.63
N PHE A 318 17.57 5.04 -14.95
CA PHE A 318 17.12 3.88 -15.71
C PHE A 318 18.00 2.64 -15.50
N ALA A 319 19.31 2.82 -15.31
CA ALA A 319 20.25 1.72 -15.02
C ALA A 319 19.96 1.08 -13.65
N ILE A 320 19.69 1.91 -12.63
CA ILE A 320 19.37 1.45 -11.27
C ILE A 320 18.05 0.67 -11.27
N VAL A 321 17.04 1.16 -11.98
CA VAL A 321 15.76 0.47 -12.12
C VAL A 321 15.92 -0.86 -12.87
N HIS A 322 16.75 -0.90 -13.91
CA HIS A 322 17.08 -2.11 -14.64
C HIS A 322 17.76 -3.16 -13.76
N ASP A 323 18.79 -2.77 -13.01
CA ASP A 323 19.48 -3.67 -12.07
C ASP A 323 18.52 -4.18 -10.99
N THR A 324 17.63 -3.31 -10.51
CA THR A 324 16.60 -3.71 -9.54
C THR A 324 15.63 -4.73 -10.12
N PHE A 325 15.13 -4.50 -11.34
CA PHE A 325 14.27 -5.45 -12.05
C PHE A 325 14.98 -6.79 -12.27
N SER A 326 16.25 -6.76 -12.67
CA SER A 326 17.03 -7.97 -12.93
C SER A 326 17.28 -8.79 -11.66
N ASN A 327 17.64 -8.12 -10.55
CA ASN A 327 17.81 -8.78 -9.26
C ASN A 327 16.49 -9.33 -8.70
N LEU A 328 15.37 -8.61 -8.85
CA LEU A 328 14.05 -9.11 -8.47
C LEU A 328 13.66 -10.35 -9.28
N LEU A 329 13.89 -10.32 -10.59
CA LEU A 329 13.58 -11.45 -11.48
C LEU A 329 14.39 -12.69 -11.12
N LYS A 330 15.68 -12.52 -10.81
CA LYS A 330 16.56 -13.59 -10.31
C LYS A 330 16.09 -14.15 -8.96
N LEU A 331 15.69 -13.27 -8.03
CA LEU A 331 15.18 -13.66 -6.71
C LEU A 331 13.90 -14.51 -6.83
N VAL A 332 12.90 -14.05 -7.59
CA VAL A 332 11.64 -14.79 -7.74
C VAL A 332 11.83 -16.08 -8.54
N SER A 333 12.75 -16.10 -9.49
CA SER A 333 13.14 -17.33 -10.20
C SER A 333 13.75 -18.36 -9.25
N LEU A 334 14.68 -17.96 -8.36
CA LEU A 334 15.24 -18.87 -7.35
C LEU A 334 14.17 -19.45 -6.44
N ILE A 335 13.26 -18.62 -5.92
CA ILE A 335 12.14 -19.07 -5.07
C ILE A 335 11.27 -20.09 -5.84
N GLY A 336 10.91 -19.78 -7.08
CA GLY A 336 10.10 -20.65 -7.93
C GLY A 336 10.79 -21.96 -8.28
N LEU A 337 12.07 -21.93 -8.69
CA LEU A 337 12.85 -23.12 -9.02
C LEU A 337 13.09 -24.01 -7.81
N THR A 338 13.34 -23.43 -6.63
CA THR A 338 13.40 -24.19 -5.37
C THR A 338 12.07 -24.90 -5.11
N SER A 339 10.93 -24.25 -5.34
CA SER A 339 9.61 -24.90 -5.27
C SER A 339 9.50 -26.07 -6.24
N VAL A 340 9.99 -25.95 -7.48
CA VAL A 340 10.01 -27.08 -8.44
C VAL A 340 10.87 -28.24 -7.95
N VAL A 341 12.11 -27.96 -7.55
CA VAL A 341 13.10 -28.98 -7.15
C VAL A 341 12.60 -29.82 -5.98
N PHE A 342 12.17 -29.18 -4.89
CA PHE A 342 11.69 -29.90 -3.71
C PHE A 342 10.24 -30.35 -3.87
N GLY A 343 9.42 -29.64 -4.63
CA GLY A 343 8.03 -29.99 -4.88
C GLY A 343 7.87 -31.38 -5.52
N GLN A 344 8.81 -31.81 -6.37
CA GLN A 344 8.75 -33.15 -6.99
C GLN A 344 8.76 -34.28 -5.96
N ALA A 345 9.71 -34.26 -5.01
CA ALA A 345 9.90 -35.32 -4.03
C ALA A 345 8.92 -35.19 -2.83
N TYR A 346 8.68 -33.96 -2.35
CA TYR A 346 7.97 -33.72 -1.09
C TYR A 346 6.44 -33.54 -1.23
N SER A 347 5.88 -33.60 -2.44
CA SER A 347 4.42 -33.50 -2.63
C SER A 347 3.63 -34.58 -1.87
N TYR A 348 4.11 -35.82 -1.87
CA TYR A 348 3.47 -36.93 -1.16
C TYR A 348 3.47 -36.74 0.38
N PRO A 349 4.63 -36.56 1.05
CA PRO A 349 4.65 -36.40 2.51
C PRO A 349 3.92 -35.13 2.96
N LEU A 350 3.97 -34.05 2.19
CA LEU A 350 3.26 -32.81 2.50
C LEU A 350 1.73 -33.01 2.51
N LEU A 351 1.18 -33.65 1.47
CA LEU A 351 -0.26 -33.95 1.42
C LEU A 351 -0.69 -34.97 2.46
N LYS A 352 0.18 -35.94 2.79
CA LYS A 352 -0.05 -36.89 3.88
C LYS A 352 -0.18 -36.20 5.22
N LEU A 353 0.69 -35.23 5.49
CA LEU A 353 0.64 -34.43 6.73
C LEU A 353 -0.60 -33.53 6.76
N TYR A 354 -0.99 -32.97 5.61
CA TYR A 354 -2.04 -31.94 5.56
C TYR A 354 -3.48 -32.49 5.56
N GLY A 355 -3.77 -33.53 4.78
CA GLY A 355 -5.14 -34.08 4.68
C GLY A 355 -5.20 -35.60 4.63
N GLY A 356 -4.10 -36.28 5.00
CA GLY A 356 -4.07 -37.73 5.18
C GLY A 356 -4.29 -38.55 3.91
N ARG A 357 -4.76 -39.79 4.10
CA ARG A 357 -4.90 -40.78 3.01
C ARG A 357 -5.86 -40.34 1.90
N SER A 358 -6.88 -39.55 2.22
CA SER A 358 -7.89 -39.10 1.27
C SER A 358 -7.32 -38.28 0.12
N LEU A 359 -6.29 -37.45 0.38
CA LEU A 359 -5.60 -36.66 -0.66
C LEU A 359 -4.53 -37.45 -1.42
N ILE A 360 -3.93 -38.45 -0.77
CA ILE A 360 -2.85 -39.28 -1.35
C ILE A 360 -3.39 -40.30 -2.35
N ILE A 361 -4.52 -40.94 -2.02
CA ILE A 361 -5.12 -41.99 -2.86
C ILE A 361 -5.67 -41.41 -4.17
N ALA A 362 -5.98 -40.12 -4.19
CA ALA A 362 -6.36 -39.39 -5.39
C ALA A 362 -5.13 -38.92 -6.19
N SER A 363 -5.34 -38.18 -7.28
CA SER A 363 -4.26 -37.58 -8.08
C SER A 363 -3.44 -36.49 -7.37
N GLY A 364 -3.68 -36.24 -6.07
CA GLY A 364 -3.14 -35.13 -5.29
C GLY A 364 -1.62 -34.95 -5.39
N PRO A 365 -0.79 -35.99 -5.13
CA PRO A 365 0.66 -35.85 -5.22
C PRO A 365 1.13 -35.41 -6.61
N SER A 366 0.61 -36.01 -7.67
CA SER A 366 0.94 -35.63 -9.06
C SER A 366 0.46 -34.22 -9.39
N LEU A 367 -0.69 -33.83 -8.86
CA LEU A 367 -1.26 -32.50 -9.02
C LEU A 367 -0.39 -31.43 -8.36
N LEU A 368 0.09 -31.67 -7.14
CA LEU A 368 0.97 -30.76 -6.41
C LEU A 368 2.37 -30.68 -7.04
N ARG A 369 2.88 -31.79 -7.60
CA ARG A 369 4.12 -31.79 -8.41
C ARG A 369 4.00 -30.87 -9.62
N MET A 370 2.90 -30.93 -10.36
CA MET A 370 2.67 -30.03 -11.49
C MET A 370 2.43 -28.58 -11.01
N TYR A 371 1.73 -28.41 -9.89
CA TYR A 371 1.52 -27.09 -9.30
C TYR A 371 2.83 -26.43 -8.86
N SER A 372 3.82 -27.20 -8.40
CA SER A 372 5.13 -26.64 -8.03
C SER A 372 5.83 -25.94 -9.21
N PHE A 373 5.65 -26.46 -10.43
CA PHE A 373 6.05 -25.80 -11.68
C PHE A 373 5.20 -24.57 -11.99
N TYR A 374 3.89 -24.65 -11.74
CA TYR A 374 3.01 -23.50 -11.89
C TYR A 374 3.38 -22.32 -10.96
N VAL A 375 3.84 -22.57 -9.74
CA VAL A 375 4.34 -21.54 -8.80
C VAL A 375 5.51 -20.76 -9.40
N PHE A 376 6.44 -21.43 -10.09
CA PHE A 376 7.53 -20.76 -10.80
C PHE A 376 7.02 -19.81 -11.88
N LEU A 377 6.01 -20.23 -12.66
CA LEU A 377 5.39 -19.37 -13.68
C LEU A 377 4.65 -18.17 -13.07
N ILE A 378 3.92 -18.37 -11.96
CA ILE A 378 3.28 -17.27 -11.23
C ILE A 378 4.32 -16.24 -10.77
N ALA A 379 5.46 -16.71 -10.24
CA ALA A 379 6.53 -15.85 -9.75
C ALA A 379 7.15 -14.98 -10.86
N LEU A 380 7.42 -15.58 -12.02
CA LEU A 380 7.92 -14.84 -13.19
C LEU A 380 6.87 -13.87 -13.74
N ASN A 381 5.62 -14.30 -13.84
CA ASN A 381 4.53 -13.48 -14.35
C ASN A 381 4.35 -12.22 -13.49
N GLY A 382 4.30 -12.35 -12.16
CA GLY A 382 4.09 -11.21 -11.26
C GLY A 382 5.09 -10.08 -11.49
N ILE A 383 6.40 -10.37 -11.51
CA ILE A 383 7.43 -9.32 -11.66
C ILE A 383 7.53 -8.78 -13.10
N THR A 384 7.40 -9.63 -14.11
CA THR A 384 7.47 -9.19 -15.51
C THR A 384 6.26 -8.34 -15.89
N GLU A 385 5.06 -8.74 -15.48
CA GLU A 385 3.83 -8.01 -15.75
C GLU A 385 3.77 -6.69 -14.98
N CYS A 386 4.20 -6.70 -13.71
CA CYS A 386 4.35 -5.49 -12.89
C CYS A 386 5.29 -4.45 -13.54
N PHE A 387 6.48 -4.88 -13.99
CA PHE A 387 7.42 -3.99 -14.66
C PHE A 387 6.85 -3.47 -15.99
N MET A 388 6.24 -4.36 -16.79
CA MET A 388 5.56 -4.01 -18.03
C MET A 388 4.47 -2.95 -17.81
N PHE A 389 3.61 -3.09 -16.80
CA PHE A 389 2.58 -2.10 -16.49
C PHE A 389 3.16 -0.74 -16.07
N SER A 390 4.34 -0.74 -15.44
CA SER A 390 5.01 0.49 -15.02
C SER A 390 5.55 1.29 -16.22
N ILE A 391 5.79 0.64 -17.36
CA ILE A 391 6.29 1.28 -18.59
C ILE A 391 5.22 1.52 -19.68
N MET A 392 4.07 0.84 -19.60
CA MET A 392 3.00 0.94 -20.60
C MET A 392 2.32 2.31 -20.65
N ARG A 393 1.94 2.76 -21.86
CA ARG A 393 1.06 3.92 -22.07
C ARG A 393 -0.42 3.50 -22.03
N LEU A 394 -1.34 4.44 -21.83
CA LEU A 394 -2.79 4.18 -21.77
C LEU A 394 -3.32 3.37 -22.97
N ILE A 395 -2.90 3.72 -24.19
CA ILE A 395 -3.29 3.00 -25.42
C ILE A 395 -2.76 1.55 -25.43
N GLU A 396 -1.58 1.32 -24.87
CA GLU A 396 -0.96 0.00 -24.77
C GLU A 396 -1.63 -0.85 -23.69
N VAL A 397 -2.07 -0.23 -22.59
CA VAL A 397 -2.88 -0.88 -21.55
C VAL A 397 -4.21 -1.39 -22.13
N ASP A 398 -4.89 -0.61 -22.98
CA ASP A 398 -6.14 -1.06 -23.62
C ASP A 398 -5.91 -2.19 -24.61
N ARG A 399 -4.82 -2.14 -25.39
CA ARG A 399 -4.43 -3.26 -26.26
C ARG A 399 -4.08 -4.52 -25.46
N HIS A 400 -3.43 -4.36 -24.31
CA HIS A 400 -3.08 -5.48 -23.43
C HIS A 400 -4.34 -6.21 -22.91
N LYS A 401 -5.43 -5.49 -22.62
CA LYS A 401 -6.72 -6.13 -22.25
C LYS A 401 -7.25 -7.07 -23.34
N LEU A 402 -7.08 -6.71 -24.61
CA LEU A 402 -7.45 -7.61 -25.72
C LEU A 402 -6.56 -8.85 -25.76
N TRP A 403 -5.26 -8.73 -25.52
CA TRP A 403 -4.35 -9.88 -25.42
C TRP A 403 -4.71 -10.83 -24.27
N LEU A 404 -5.07 -10.29 -23.10
CA LEU A 404 -5.56 -11.10 -21.98
C LEU A 404 -6.82 -11.89 -22.34
N PHE A 405 -7.72 -11.31 -23.14
CA PHE A 405 -8.90 -12.01 -23.65
C PHE A 405 -8.51 -13.16 -24.58
N TYR A 406 -7.57 -12.97 -25.51
CA TYR A 406 -7.06 -14.05 -26.35
C TYR A 406 -6.40 -15.18 -25.55
N PHE A 407 -5.59 -14.84 -24.54
CA PHE A 407 -4.98 -15.85 -23.66
C PHE A 407 -6.04 -16.65 -22.88
N CYS A 408 -7.13 -15.99 -22.49
CA CYS A 408 -8.26 -16.68 -21.88
C CYS A 408 -8.92 -17.69 -22.84
N LEU A 409 -9.10 -17.35 -24.12
CA LEU A 409 -9.61 -18.31 -25.11
C LEU A 409 -8.67 -19.51 -25.32
N VAL A 410 -7.35 -19.26 -25.35
CA VAL A 410 -6.34 -20.32 -25.41
C VAL A 410 -6.43 -21.21 -24.17
N PHE A 411 -6.53 -20.62 -22.99
CA PHE A 411 -6.73 -21.34 -21.73
C PHE A 411 -7.98 -22.25 -21.79
N LEU A 412 -9.13 -21.72 -22.22
CA LEU A 412 -10.37 -22.50 -22.31
C LEU A 412 -10.20 -23.72 -23.23
N PHE A 413 -9.64 -23.51 -24.42
CA PHE A 413 -9.40 -24.58 -25.38
C PHE A 413 -8.42 -25.63 -24.83
N SER A 414 -7.29 -25.18 -24.28
CA SER A 414 -6.30 -26.07 -23.66
C SER A 414 -6.86 -26.81 -22.44
N ALA A 415 -7.72 -26.19 -21.65
CA ALA A 415 -8.34 -26.81 -20.48
C ALA A 415 -9.26 -27.95 -20.88
N VAL A 416 -10.12 -27.74 -21.89
CA VAL A 416 -11.00 -28.81 -22.41
C VAL A 416 -10.16 -29.98 -22.94
N LEU A 417 -9.16 -29.69 -23.80
CA LEU A 417 -8.31 -30.72 -24.42
C LEU A 417 -7.49 -31.50 -23.38
N LEU A 418 -6.76 -30.80 -22.52
CA LEU A 418 -5.84 -31.44 -21.58
C LEU A 418 -6.56 -32.13 -20.43
N CYS A 419 -7.74 -31.66 -20.02
CA CYS A 419 -8.53 -32.37 -19.01
C CYS A 419 -9.07 -33.70 -19.53
N GLN A 420 -9.42 -33.80 -20.81
CA GLN A 420 -9.80 -35.08 -21.41
C GLN A 420 -8.63 -36.07 -21.44
N LEU A 421 -7.40 -35.58 -21.61
CA LEU A 421 -6.20 -36.43 -21.69
C LEU A 421 -5.61 -36.79 -20.33
N PHE A 422 -5.58 -35.86 -19.37
CA PHE A 422 -4.83 -35.96 -18.12
C PHE A 422 -5.67 -35.65 -16.87
N GLY A 423 -6.99 -35.53 -17.00
CA GLY A 423 -7.89 -35.22 -15.89
C GLY A 423 -7.54 -33.90 -15.20
N SER A 424 -7.57 -33.90 -13.86
CA SER A 424 -7.32 -32.70 -13.05
C SER A 424 -5.89 -32.14 -13.16
N ILE A 425 -4.91 -32.97 -13.56
CA ILE A 425 -3.54 -32.52 -13.85
C ILE A 425 -3.53 -31.68 -15.14
N GLY A 426 -4.30 -32.10 -16.15
CA GLY A 426 -4.45 -31.38 -17.40
C GLY A 426 -4.98 -29.95 -17.22
N PHE A 427 -5.81 -29.74 -16.20
CA PHE A 427 -6.30 -28.41 -15.84
C PHE A 427 -5.16 -27.47 -15.38
N ILE A 428 -4.24 -27.96 -14.52
CA ILE A 428 -3.04 -27.20 -14.12
C ILE A 428 -2.15 -26.93 -15.34
N MET A 429 -1.99 -27.92 -16.23
CA MET A 429 -1.20 -27.74 -17.44
C MET A 429 -1.77 -26.63 -18.34
N ALA A 430 -3.09 -26.54 -18.48
CA ALA A 430 -3.74 -25.45 -19.20
C ALA A 430 -3.48 -24.07 -18.53
N ASN A 431 -3.52 -24.00 -17.20
CA ASN A 431 -3.12 -22.80 -16.46
C ASN A 431 -1.65 -22.44 -16.67
N CYS A 432 -0.75 -23.44 -16.76
CA CYS A 432 0.66 -23.22 -17.09
C CYS A 432 0.83 -22.64 -18.48
N ILE A 433 0.11 -23.17 -19.49
CA ILE A 433 0.10 -22.63 -20.85
C ILE A 433 -0.33 -21.15 -20.82
N ASN A 434 -1.42 -20.83 -20.14
CA ASN A 434 -1.90 -19.45 -20.00
C ASN A 434 -0.83 -18.52 -19.39
N MET A 435 -0.18 -18.94 -18.31
CA MET A 435 0.89 -18.15 -17.68
C MET A 435 2.13 -18.03 -18.56
N ILE A 436 2.50 -19.06 -19.32
CA ILE A 436 3.61 -18.99 -20.27
C ILE A 436 3.32 -17.92 -21.34
N PHE A 437 2.13 -17.91 -21.93
CA PHE A 437 1.75 -16.89 -22.92
C PHE A 437 1.84 -15.47 -22.33
N ARG A 438 1.40 -15.27 -21.09
CA ARG A 438 1.49 -13.99 -20.39
C ARG A 438 2.95 -13.57 -20.17
N VAL A 439 3.78 -14.45 -19.61
CA VAL A 439 5.22 -14.19 -19.39
C VAL A 439 5.92 -13.87 -20.70
N VAL A 440 5.68 -14.66 -21.76
CA VAL A 440 6.26 -14.43 -23.09
C VAL A 440 5.85 -13.07 -23.65
N TYR A 441 4.58 -12.69 -23.52
CA TYR A 441 4.09 -11.39 -23.95
C TYR A 441 4.73 -10.23 -23.17
N SER A 442 4.81 -10.34 -21.85
CA SER A 442 5.46 -9.34 -21.00
C SER A 442 6.94 -9.20 -21.32
N CYS A 443 7.66 -10.32 -21.45
CA CYS A 443 9.08 -10.33 -21.85
C CYS A 443 9.28 -9.74 -23.25
N TRP A 444 8.41 -10.06 -24.22
CA TRP A 444 8.44 -9.48 -25.55
C TRP A 444 8.25 -7.95 -25.52
N PHE A 445 7.30 -7.47 -24.73
CA PHE A 445 7.03 -6.04 -24.59
C PHE A 445 8.22 -5.31 -23.95
N ILE A 446 8.79 -5.89 -22.88
CA ILE A 446 9.96 -5.36 -22.18
C ILE A 446 11.18 -5.33 -23.11
N ALA A 447 11.45 -6.42 -23.83
CA ALA A 447 12.54 -6.47 -24.81
C ALA A 447 12.37 -5.43 -25.92
N ARG A 448 11.15 -5.24 -26.42
CA ARG A 448 10.83 -4.20 -27.40
C ARG A 448 11.08 -2.79 -26.86
N PHE A 449 10.75 -2.55 -25.59
CA PHE A 449 11.00 -1.28 -24.93
C PHE A 449 12.50 -0.97 -24.79
N TYR A 450 13.32 -1.96 -24.42
CA TYR A 450 14.78 -1.80 -24.31
C TYR A 450 15.49 -1.66 -25.66
N ARG A 451 14.97 -2.31 -26.72
CA ARG A 451 15.54 -2.23 -28.09
C ARG A 451 15.67 -0.80 -28.62
N GLY A 452 14.87 0.14 -28.11
CA GLY A 452 14.90 1.55 -28.50
C GLY A 452 15.91 2.42 -27.73
N LYS A 453 16.63 1.89 -26.73
CA LYS A 453 17.53 2.66 -25.87
C LYS A 453 18.95 2.09 -25.80
N ASP A 454 19.09 0.78 -25.51
CA ASP A 454 20.38 0.09 -25.46
C ASP A 454 20.17 -1.44 -25.50
N SER A 455 20.98 -2.16 -26.28
CA SER A 455 20.84 -3.61 -26.47
C SER A 455 21.37 -4.41 -25.27
N SER A 456 22.32 -3.84 -24.52
CA SER A 456 22.89 -4.41 -23.29
C SER A 456 21.83 -4.58 -22.19
N LEU A 457 20.86 -3.66 -22.10
CA LEU A 457 19.74 -3.72 -21.17
C LEU A 457 18.66 -4.75 -21.54
N SER A 458 18.73 -5.41 -22.70
CA SER A 458 17.89 -6.60 -22.97
C SER A 458 18.38 -7.84 -22.20
N CYS A 459 19.59 -7.77 -21.60
CA CYS A 459 20.21 -8.87 -20.87
C CYS A 459 19.48 -9.22 -19.56
N ALA A 460 18.72 -8.32 -18.93
CA ALA A 460 18.04 -8.62 -17.66
C ALA A 460 17.09 -9.81 -17.72
N LEU A 461 16.50 -10.09 -18.89
CA LEU A 461 15.63 -11.27 -19.07
C LEU A 461 16.42 -12.59 -19.01
N TRP A 462 17.73 -12.58 -19.24
CA TRP A 462 18.59 -13.75 -19.08
C TRP A 462 18.84 -14.12 -17.62
N ASN A 463 18.70 -13.17 -16.69
CA ASN A 463 18.83 -13.41 -15.25
C ASN A 463 17.65 -14.20 -14.64
N ILE A 464 16.67 -14.61 -15.47
CA ILE A 464 15.73 -15.69 -15.09
C ILE A 464 16.49 -16.97 -14.76
N ILE A 465 17.61 -17.25 -15.43
CA ILE A 465 18.38 -18.48 -15.21
C ILE A 465 19.43 -18.21 -14.12
N PRO A 466 19.44 -18.98 -13.01
CA PRO A 466 20.48 -18.88 -11.98
C PRO A 466 21.88 -19.19 -12.51
N SER A 467 22.91 -18.85 -11.73
CA SER A 467 24.30 -19.22 -12.07
C SER A 467 24.47 -20.74 -12.16
N PHE A 468 25.41 -21.18 -13.01
CA PHE A 468 25.65 -22.60 -13.29
C PHE A 468 25.91 -23.43 -12.02
N HIS A 469 26.57 -22.84 -11.01
CA HIS A 469 26.81 -23.48 -9.72
C HIS A 469 25.50 -23.75 -8.95
N ILE A 470 24.60 -22.77 -8.89
CA ILE A 470 23.30 -22.95 -8.22
C ILE A 470 22.46 -23.98 -8.98
N LEU A 471 22.48 -23.93 -10.31
CA LEU A 471 21.75 -24.87 -11.15
C LEU A 471 22.26 -26.32 -10.94
N SER A 472 23.57 -26.52 -10.83
CA SER A 472 24.12 -27.85 -10.56
C SER A 472 23.74 -28.36 -9.17
N VAL A 473 23.79 -27.50 -8.14
CA VAL A 473 23.31 -27.83 -6.79
C VAL A 473 21.82 -28.18 -6.79
N MET A 474 20.99 -27.43 -7.53
CA MET A 474 19.57 -27.72 -7.69
C MET A 474 19.33 -29.06 -8.37
N LEU A 475 20.09 -29.38 -9.42
CA LEU A 475 19.97 -30.65 -10.15
C LEU A 475 20.41 -31.85 -9.29
N ILE A 476 21.52 -31.71 -8.56
CA ILE A 476 21.97 -32.71 -7.58
C ILE A 476 20.90 -32.90 -6.49
N SER A 477 20.34 -31.81 -5.98
CA SER A 477 19.29 -31.87 -4.96
C SER A 477 18.02 -32.54 -5.49
N LEU A 478 17.61 -32.26 -6.73
CA LEU A 478 16.48 -32.92 -7.37
C LEU A 478 16.71 -34.44 -7.50
N PHE A 479 17.89 -34.85 -7.95
CA PHE A 479 18.22 -36.27 -8.09
C PHE A 479 18.30 -36.98 -6.73
N ALA A 480 19.01 -36.39 -5.76
CA ALA A 480 19.17 -36.93 -4.42
C ALA A 480 17.83 -37.04 -3.67
N THR A 481 16.98 -36.00 -3.74
CA THR A 481 15.65 -36.04 -3.13
C THR A 481 14.72 -37.01 -3.85
N SER A 482 14.82 -37.17 -5.17
CA SER A 482 14.05 -38.17 -5.92
C SER A 482 14.45 -39.58 -5.53
N ILE A 483 15.75 -39.88 -5.44
CA ILE A 483 16.24 -41.18 -4.95
C ILE A 483 15.78 -41.41 -3.51
N SER A 484 15.96 -40.42 -2.63
CA SER A 484 15.50 -40.49 -1.24
C SER A 484 14.00 -40.78 -1.17
N SER A 485 13.21 -40.17 -2.05
CA SER A 485 11.76 -40.38 -2.12
C SER A 485 11.39 -41.80 -2.52
N VAL A 486 12.22 -42.49 -3.33
CA VAL A 486 12.04 -43.89 -3.75
C VAL A 486 12.52 -44.86 -2.67
N ILE A 487 13.68 -44.61 -2.05
CA ILE A 487 14.28 -45.47 -1.02
C ILE A 487 13.44 -45.47 0.25
N PHE A 488 13.02 -44.30 0.72
CA PHE A 488 12.20 -44.15 1.92
C PHE A 488 10.69 -44.17 1.59
N CYS A 489 10.30 -44.62 0.38
CA CYS A 489 8.92 -44.63 -0.12
C CYS A 489 8.08 -45.74 0.51
N CYS A 490 7.87 -45.75 1.82
CA CYS A 490 6.97 -46.70 2.47
C CYS A 490 6.46 -46.14 3.80
N ASP A 491 5.21 -46.47 4.13
CA ASP A 491 4.52 -46.08 5.35
C ASP A 491 5.36 -46.39 6.61
N GLY A 492 5.75 -45.33 7.32
CA GLY A 492 6.49 -45.42 8.58
C GLY A 492 6.93 -44.05 9.06
N PHE A 493 6.77 -43.77 10.36
CA PHE A 493 7.18 -42.50 10.97
C PHE A 493 8.67 -42.23 10.73
N PHE A 494 9.52 -43.22 10.98
CA PHE A 494 10.98 -43.11 10.80
C PHE A 494 11.39 -42.85 9.35
N ASN A 495 10.81 -43.55 8.37
CA ASN A 495 11.13 -43.37 6.95
C ASN A 495 10.72 -41.98 6.45
N THR A 496 9.53 -41.52 6.86
CA THR A 496 9.04 -40.17 6.50
C THR A 496 9.93 -39.09 7.11
N THR A 497 10.30 -39.23 8.39
CA THR A 497 11.18 -38.29 9.07
C THR A 497 12.59 -38.28 8.45
N ALA A 498 13.15 -39.45 8.12
CA ALA A 498 14.46 -39.55 7.47
C ALA A 498 14.46 -38.83 6.11
N HIS A 499 13.42 -39.03 5.29
CA HIS A 499 13.28 -38.33 4.01
C HIS A 499 13.20 -36.80 4.21
N ILE A 500 12.39 -36.32 5.17
CA ILE A 500 12.27 -34.89 5.48
C ILE A 500 13.61 -34.30 5.93
N VAL A 501 14.38 -35.01 6.77
CA VAL A 501 15.71 -34.57 7.22
C VAL A 501 16.68 -34.43 6.06
N ILE A 502 16.72 -35.39 5.13
CA ILE A 502 17.54 -35.32 3.92
C ILE A 502 17.17 -34.07 3.10
N GLY A 503 15.88 -33.80 2.93
CA GLY A 503 15.39 -32.59 2.28
C GLY A 503 15.82 -31.31 2.96
N GLY A 504 15.69 -31.25 4.28
CA GLY A 504 16.10 -30.10 5.09
C GLY A 504 17.59 -29.81 4.96
N LEU A 505 18.44 -30.84 4.97
CA LEU A 505 19.89 -30.70 4.78
C LEU A 505 20.23 -30.19 3.37
N LEU A 506 19.61 -30.75 2.32
CA LEU A 506 19.82 -30.31 0.94
C LEU A 506 19.28 -28.89 0.70
N PHE A 507 18.17 -28.53 1.33
CA PHE A 507 17.63 -27.18 1.29
C PHE A 507 18.58 -26.17 1.97
N ALA A 508 19.14 -26.52 3.13
CA ALA A 508 20.15 -25.70 3.81
C ALA A 508 21.42 -25.55 2.97
N LEU A 509 21.86 -26.62 2.29
CA LEU A 509 22.99 -26.58 1.36
C LEU A 509 22.72 -25.68 0.16
N LEU A 510 21.52 -25.76 -0.44
CA LEU A 510 21.11 -24.87 -1.53
C LEU A 510 21.11 -23.41 -1.05
N PHE A 511 20.53 -23.13 0.12
CA PHE A 511 20.51 -21.78 0.68
C PHE A 511 21.92 -21.25 0.97
N GLY A 512 22.81 -22.08 1.53
CA GLY A 512 24.23 -21.75 1.74
C GLY A 512 24.98 -21.50 0.43
N SER A 513 24.71 -22.28 -0.62
CA SER A 513 25.27 -22.07 -1.96
C SER A 513 24.81 -20.74 -2.56
N VAL A 514 23.51 -20.42 -2.48
CA VAL A 514 22.99 -19.10 -2.88
C VAL A 514 23.66 -17.99 -2.06
N TYR A 515 23.84 -18.19 -0.76
CA TYR A 515 24.48 -17.22 0.12
C TYR A 515 25.92 -16.89 -0.28
N ASN A 516 26.68 -17.91 -0.67
CA ASN A 516 28.07 -17.75 -1.04
C ASN A 516 28.26 -17.28 -2.48
N SER A 517 27.45 -17.78 -3.42
CA SER A 517 27.59 -17.47 -4.84
C SER A 517 26.94 -16.15 -5.26
N GLU A 518 25.96 -15.64 -4.51
CA GLU A 518 25.17 -14.46 -4.88
C GLU A 518 25.01 -13.46 -3.72
N PRO A 519 26.12 -12.94 -3.13
CA PRO A 519 26.05 -12.06 -1.96
C PRO A 519 25.31 -10.75 -2.26
N GLN A 520 25.43 -10.23 -3.49
CA GLN A 520 24.74 -9.01 -3.94
C GLN A 520 23.22 -9.18 -3.93
N LEU A 521 22.72 -10.35 -4.35
CA LEU A 521 21.30 -10.65 -4.36
C LEU A 521 20.71 -10.68 -2.93
N ILE A 522 21.48 -11.15 -1.96
CA ILE A 522 21.06 -11.20 -0.55
C ILE A 522 21.09 -9.83 0.08
N ILE A 523 22.10 -9.01 -0.19
CA ILE A 523 22.14 -7.62 0.23
C ILE A 523 20.94 -6.87 -0.36
N PHE A 524 20.67 -7.07 -1.65
CA PHE A 524 19.48 -6.52 -2.32
C PHE A 524 18.18 -6.98 -1.65
N ALA A 525 17.98 -8.29 -1.44
CA ALA A 525 16.79 -8.83 -0.80
C ALA A 525 16.60 -8.29 0.63
N LYS A 526 17.68 -8.20 1.42
CA LYS A 526 17.66 -7.57 2.75
C LYS A 526 17.27 -6.10 2.66
N LYS A 527 17.86 -5.33 1.75
CA LYS A 527 17.55 -3.89 1.58
C LYS A 527 16.10 -3.68 1.15
N PHE A 528 15.61 -4.47 0.19
CA PHE A 528 14.23 -4.42 -0.29
C PHE A 528 13.22 -4.78 0.81
N MET A 529 13.53 -5.79 1.62
CA MET A 529 12.71 -6.19 2.78
C MET A 529 12.80 -5.21 3.97
N ILE A 530 13.97 -4.63 4.25
CA ILE A 530 14.20 -3.73 5.40
C ILE A 530 13.67 -2.33 5.13
N LYS A 531 13.70 -1.83 3.89
CA LYS A 531 13.06 -0.55 3.53
C LYS A 531 11.55 -0.58 3.86
N SER A 532 10.89 -1.72 3.66
CA SER A 532 9.50 -1.97 4.10
C SER A 532 9.30 -1.95 5.63
N LYS A 533 10.37 -2.26 6.38
CA LYS A 533 10.37 -2.29 7.85
C LYS A 533 10.70 -0.90 8.44
N GLN A 534 11.49 -0.10 7.75
CA GLN A 534 11.79 1.30 8.11
C GLN A 534 10.61 2.23 7.83
N GLU A 535 9.86 2.04 6.74
CA GLU A 535 8.58 2.74 6.52
C GLU A 535 7.55 2.39 7.61
N LYS A 536 7.60 1.16 8.15
CA LYS A 536 6.82 0.74 9.34
C LYS A 536 7.27 1.36 10.66
N ILE A 537 8.52 1.85 10.75
CA ILE A 537 9.02 2.56 11.94
C ILE A 537 8.69 4.04 11.83
N ILE A 538 8.79 4.63 10.64
CA ILE A 538 8.34 6.01 10.36
C ILE A 538 6.84 6.15 10.70
N SER A 539 6.00 5.18 10.32
CA SER A 539 4.58 5.19 10.71
C SER A 539 4.34 5.00 12.21
N LYS A 540 5.25 4.32 12.93
CA LYS A 540 5.19 4.23 14.40
C LYS A 540 5.64 5.51 15.10
N VAL A 541 6.61 6.23 14.53
CA VAL A 541 7.02 7.55 15.01
C VAL A 541 5.93 8.58 14.75
N GLU A 542 5.24 8.52 13.61
CA GLU A 542 4.00 9.28 13.36
C GLU A 542 2.89 8.95 14.36
N ILE A 543 2.70 7.67 14.73
CA ILE A 543 1.75 7.27 15.78
C ILE A 543 2.13 7.86 17.14
N GLN A 544 3.43 7.92 17.47
CA GLN A 544 3.89 8.53 18.71
C GLN A 544 3.62 10.04 18.70
N LEU A 545 3.82 10.72 17.57
CA LEU A 545 3.46 12.13 17.35
C LEU A 545 1.94 12.38 17.44
N GLU A 546 1.11 11.48 16.94
CA GLU A 546 -0.37 11.56 16.97
C GLU A 546 -0.92 11.43 18.41
N ILE A 547 -0.27 10.63 19.26
CA ILE A 547 -0.61 10.51 20.68
C ILE A 547 -0.26 11.80 21.42
N THR A 548 0.89 12.42 21.14
CA THR A 548 1.25 13.74 21.70
C THR A 548 0.30 14.85 21.23
N MET A 549 -0.23 14.76 20.00
CA MET A 549 -1.28 15.67 19.50
C MET A 549 -2.65 15.42 20.15
N THR A 550 -2.90 14.23 20.68
CA THR A 550 -4.13 13.90 21.43
C THR A 550 -4.11 14.52 22.83
N ASP A 551 -2.93 14.58 23.47
CA ASP A 551 -2.73 15.31 24.72
C ASP A 551 -2.86 16.84 24.53
N ALA A 552 -2.46 17.36 23.37
CA ALA A 552 -2.71 18.75 22.99
C ALA A 552 -4.21 19.07 22.79
N LYS A 553 -5.03 18.09 22.39
CA LYS A 553 -6.50 18.25 22.30
C LYS A 553 -7.20 18.25 23.66
N LEU A 554 -6.63 17.59 24.67
CA LEU A 554 -7.10 17.67 26.06
C LEU A 554 -6.82 19.06 26.66
N LEU A 555 -5.72 19.70 26.28
CA LEU A 555 -5.42 21.10 26.62
C LEU A 555 -6.36 22.10 25.93
N ALA A 556 -6.87 21.79 24.73
CA ALA A 556 -7.82 22.65 24.00
C ALA A 556 -9.22 22.77 24.66
N ALA A 557 -9.56 21.90 25.62
CA ALA A 557 -10.80 21.97 26.38
C ALA A 557 -10.89 23.17 27.35
N SER A 558 -9.82 23.98 27.49
CA SER A 558 -9.73 25.11 28.41
C SER A 558 -10.14 26.48 27.83
N GLY A 559 -10.85 26.53 26.69
CA GLY A 559 -11.52 27.75 26.22
C GLY A 559 -10.69 28.75 25.40
N VAL A 560 -9.70 28.28 24.63
CA VAL A 560 -8.94 29.10 23.67
C VAL A 560 -9.66 29.08 22.29
N PRO A 561 -9.66 30.16 21.48
CA PRO A 561 -10.39 30.22 20.21
C PRO A 561 -10.05 29.07 19.26
N ALA A 562 -11.07 28.53 18.60
CA ALA A 562 -10.98 27.33 17.76
C ALA A 562 -10.08 27.55 16.53
N TYR A 563 -8.99 26.76 16.45
CA TYR A 563 -8.10 26.63 15.30
C TYR A 563 -8.87 26.13 14.06
N ASN A 564 -8.85 26.90 12.96
CA ASN A 564 -9.41 26.49 11.67
C ASN A 564 -8.30 25.88 10.79
N PRO A 565 -8.29 24.55 10.56
CA PRO A 565 -7.20 23.87 9.85
C PRO A 565 -7.11 24.19 8.35
N HIS A 566 -8.06 24.94 7.78
CA HIS A 566 -8.14 25.26 6.34
C HIS A 566 -7.64 26.66 5.98
N GLU A 567 -7.34 27.50 6.96
CA GLU A 567 -6.75 28.82 6.71
C GLU A 567 -5.23 28.66 6.72
N LYS A 568 -4.53 29.13 5.68
CA LYS A 568 -3.06 29.08 5.68
C LYS A 568 -2.55 29.90 6.86
N ILE A 569 -2.11 29.22 7.90
CA ILE A 569 -1.56 29.85 9.08
C ILE A 569 -0.16 30.32 8.72
N SER A 570 -0.07 31.59 8.30
CA SER A 570 1.19 32.28 8.22
C SER A 570 1.52 32.79 9.60
N ASP A 571 2.55 32.23 10.22
CA ASP A 571 3.01 32.74 11.50
C ASP A 571 3.84 34.02 11.31
N GLY A 572 3.56 35.02 12.16
CA GLY A 572 4.33 36.27 12.19
C GLY A 572 5.81 36.01 12.42
N THR A 573 6.67 36.55 11.56
CA THR A 573 8.11 36.33 11.63
C THR A 573 8.91 37.46 11.01
N THR A 574 10.01 37.83 11.67
CA THR A 574 11.06 38.66 11.08
C THR A 574 12.40 37.94 11.18
N LEU A 575 13.02 37.71 10.03
CA LEU A 575 14.35 37.14 9.87
C LEU A 575 15.24 38.19 9.21
N VAL A 576 16.46 38.37 9.69
CA VAL A 576 17.49 39.21 9.06
C VAL A 576 18.83 38.48 9.10
N ALA A 577 19.58 38.53 8.00
CA ALA A 577 20.92 37.97 7.89
C ALA A 577 21.84 38.93 7.11
N CYS A 578 23.11 39.00 7.47
CA CYS A 578 24.14 39.75 6.74
C CYS A 578 25.52 39.09 6.82
N GLU A 579 26.27 39.18 5.73
CA GLU A 579 27.67 38.76 5.66
C GLU A 579 28.56 39.83 6.33
N PHE A 580 29.62 39.39 7.02
CA PHE A 580 30.66 40.23 7.61
C PHE A 580 32.04 39.63 7.32
N GLU A 581 33.14 40.33 7.63
CA GLU A 581 34.50 39.99 7.14
C GLU A 581 34.95 38.53 7.36
N HIS A 582 34.43 37.85 8.40
CA HIS A 582 34.81 36.49 8.76
C HIS A 582 33.65 35.49 8.88
N GLY A 583 32.44 35.85 8.45
CA GLY A 583 31.28 34.99 8.67
C GLY A 583 29.94 35.59 8.30
N VAL A 584 28.90 35.01 8.88
CA VAL A 584 27.51 35.46 8.72
C VAL A 584 26.91 35.74 10.10
N MET A 585 26.30 36.92 10.24
CA MET A 585 25.47 37.26 11.40
C MET A 585 24.02 37.06 11.01
N ILE A 586 23.25 36.38 11.86
CA ILE A 586 21.81 36.22 11.67
C ILE A 586 21.03 36.58 12.93
N ALA A 587 19.82 37.08 12.75
CA ALA A 587 18.89 37.29 13.85
C ALA A 587 17.43 37.04 13.47
N ALA A 588 16.68 36.55 14.45
CA ALA A 588 15.25 36.34 14.33
C ALA A 588 14.52 36.84 15.57
N ASP A 589 13.29 37.32 15.37
CA ASP A 589 12.37 37.55 16.47
C ASP A 589 11.87 36.21 17.05
N THR A 590 11.25 36.25 18.22
CA THR A 590 10.85 35.04 18.97
C THR A 590 9.34 34.92 19.16
N ARG A 591 8.56 35.91 18.71
CA ARG A 591 7.10 35.85 18.73
C ARG A 591 6.59 34.95 17.60
N THR A 592 5.68 34.04 17.91
CA THR A 592 4.91 33.30 16.92
C THR A 592 3.45 33.69 17.11
N SER A 593 2.84 34.25 16.07
CA SER A 593 1.42 34.60 16.05
C SER A 593 0.66 33.68 15.11
N SER A 594 -0.57 33.31 15.46
CA SER A 594 -1.50 32.62 14.57
C SER A 594 -2.69 33.56 14.35
N GLY A 595 -2.75 34.17 13.16
CA GLY A 595 -3.64 35.30 12.90
C GLY A 595 -3.33 36.47 13.85
N THR A 596 -4.33 36.96 14.58
CA THR A 596 -4.19 38.06 15.55
C THR A 596 -3.71 37.59 16.94
N LEU A 597 -3.64 36.29 17.19
CA LEU A 597 -3.28 35.72 18.49
C LEU A 597 -1.77 35.49 18.59
N VAL A 598 -1.14 35.97 19.65
CA VAL A 598 0.26 35.61 19.98
C VAL A 598 0.28 34.27 20.70
N VAL A 599 0.69 33.22 20.00
CA VAL A 599 0.76 31.83 20.50
C VAL A 599 2.01 31.60 21.35
N SER A 600 3.14 32.18 20.96
CA SER A 600 4.39 32.12 21.72
C SER A 600 5.15 33.43 21.64
N ARG A 601 5.90 33.77 22.69
CA ARG A 601 6.79 34.94 22.73
C ARG A 601 8.28 34.59 22.71
N VAL A 602 8.61 33.30 22.72
CA VAL A 602 9.98 32.80 22.95
C VAL A 602 10.40 31.68 21.97
N SER A 603 9.68 31.54 20.86
CA SER A 603 9.94 30.54 19.81
C SER A 603 11.31 30.73 19.18
N ASN A 604 12.03 29.62 18.93
CA ASN A 604 13.31 29.67 18.22
C ASN A 604 13.11 29.39 16.72
N LYS A 605 13.44 30.36 15.88
CA LYS A 605 13.26 30.30 14.42
C LYS A 605 14.56 30.01 13.66
N ILE A 606 15.67 29.86 14.39
CA ILE A 606 16.99 29.50 13.86
C ILE A 606 17.22 28.02 14.18
N SER A 607 17.38 27.19 13.14
CA SER A 607 17.57 25.75 13.25
C SER A 607 18.97 25.35 12.78
N PRO A 608 19.81 24.73 13.64
CA PRO A 608 21.12 24.24 13.23
C PRO A 608 20.97 22.97 12.38
N LEU A 609 21.67 22.95 11.24
CA LEU A 609 21.65 21.86 10.25
C LEU A 609 22.91 21.01 10.34
N SER A 610 24.08 21.66 10.41
CA SER A 610 25.38 21.05 10.69
C SER A 610 26.16 21.92 11.69
N GLU A 611 27.45 21.65 11.90
CA GLU A 611 28.32 22.42 12.79
C GLU A 611 28.52 23.88 12.32
N TYR A 612 28.48 24.13 11.00
CA TYR A 612 28.75 25.44 10.38
C TYR A 612 27.59 25.98 9.54
N ILE A 613 26.44 25.29 9.52
CA ILE A 613 25.28 25.68 8.69
C ILE A 613 24.01 25.64 9.53
N CYS A 614 23.20 26.68 9.38
CA CYS A 614 21.85 26.75 9.94
C CYS A 614 20.85 27.26 8.89
N CYS A 615 19.57 27.10 9.20
CA CYS A 615 18.52 27.78 8.46
C CYS A 615 17.63 28.60 9.37
N MET A 616 17.13 29.70 8.83
CA MET A 616 16.11 30.54 9.43
C MET A 616 14.78 30.27 8.75
N ARG A 617 13.71 30.20 9.54
CA ARG A 617 12.42 29.65 9.10
C ARG A 617 11.30 30.67 9.20
N SER A 618 10.57 30.88 8.10
CA SER A 618 9.41 31.76 8.02
C SER A 618 8.26 31.11 7.23
N GLY A 619 7.01 31.37 7.62
CA GLY A 619 5.83 30.70 7.06
C GLY A 619 5.11 29.87 8.13
N SER A 620 4.52 28.75 7.73
CA SER A 620 3.89 27.81 8.67
C SER A 620 4.97 27.18 9.55
N SER A 621 4.85 27.29 10.88
CA SER A 621 5.82 26.68 11.80
C SER A 621 5.91 25.16 11.61
N ALA A 622 4.80 24.49 11.31
CA ALA A 622 4.79 23.04 11.09
C ALA A 622 5.56 22.66 9.81
N ASP A 623 5.26 23.35 8.70
CA ASP A 623 5.88 23.06 7.40
C ASP A 623 7.38 23.33 7.45
N THR A 624 7.77 24.48 8.02
CA THR A 624 9.18 24.88 8.05
C THR A 624 10.02 24.03 9.01
N GLN A 625 9.43 23.50 10.09
CA GLN A 625 10.10 22.50 10.95
C GLN A 625 10.36 21.20 10.18
N ALA A 626 9.33 20.66 9.52
CA ALA A 626 9.46 19.43 8.75
C ALA A 626 10.49 19.56 7.62
N VAL A 627 10.47 20.68 6.88
CA VAL A 627 11.45 20.95 5.82
C VAL A 627 12.86 21.03 6.37
N ALA A 628 13.07 21.69 7.52
CA ALA A 628 14.38 21.78 8.16
C ALA A 628 14.88 20.42 8.64
N ASP A 629 14.02 19.58 9.22
CA ASP A 629 14.39 18.24 9.69
C ASP A 629 14.76 17.29 8.53
N ILE A 630 13.99 17.34 7.43
CA ILE A 630 14.29 16.56 6.22
C ILE A 630 15.62 17.02 5.62
N ALA A 631 15.84 18.33 5.49
CA ALA A 631 17.08 18.87 4.95
C ALA A 631 18.26 18.51 5.85
N LYS A 632 18.11 18.62 7.18
CA LYS A 632 19.12 18.21 8.15
C LYS A 632 19.51 16.75 7.99
N TYR A 633 18.53 15.85 7.83
CA TYR A 633 18.79 14.45 7.57
C TYR A 633 19.58 14.24 6.27
N GLN A 634 19.20 14.90 5.17
CA GLN A 634 19.90 14.78 3.89
C GLN A 634 21.33 15.32 3.96
N ILE A 635 21.53 16.44 4.68
CA ILE A 635 22.84 17.02 4.95
C ILE A 635 23.71 16.02 5.74
N SER A 636 23.20 15.43 6.82
CA SER A 636 23.95 14.43 7.59
C SER A 636 24.30 13.19 6.76
N VAL A 637 23.40 12.74 5.88
CA VAL A 637 23.69 11.64 4.95
C VAL A 637 24.82 12.00 3.99
N TYR A 638 24.76 13.21 3.40
CA TYR A 638 25.79 13.69 2.50
C TYR A 638 27.17 13.75 3.18
N GLU A 639 27.24 14.29 4.38
CA GLU A 639 28.48 14.40 5.17
C GLU A 639 29.03 13.01 5.56
N MET A 640 28.15 12.05 5.89
CA MET A 640 28.56 10.68 6.18
C MET A 640 29.10 9.95 4.94
N GLU A 641 28.50 10.14 3.78
CA GLU A 641 28.91 9.50 2.52
C GLU A 641 30.25 10.05 2.02
N HIS A 642 30.44 11.37 2.10
CA HIS A 642 31.62 12.05 1.55
C HIS A 642 32.74 12.25 2.58
N LYS A 643 32.46 12.01 3.87
CA LYS A 643 33.38 12.23 5.00
C LYS A 643 33.97 13.65 5.03
N CYS A 644 33.20 14.63 4.58
CA CYS A 644 33.57 16.04 4.59
C CYS A 644 32.33 16.90 4.93
N SER A 645 32.57 18.10 5.45
CA SER A 645 31.50 19.06 5.71
C SER A 645 30.84 19.48 4.40
N ILE A 646 29.51 19.57 4.40
CA ILE A 646 28.77 19.95 3.21
C ILE A 646 29.03 21.44 2.84
N PRO A 647 29.21 21.79 1.56
CA PRO A 647 29.24 23.19 1.13
C PRO A 647 27.88 23.87 1.37
N VAL A 648 27.90 25.16 1.73
CA VAL A 648 26.66 25.94 2.02
C VAL A 648 25.74 25.99 0.80
N SER A 649 26.32 26.07 -0.39
CA SER A 649 25.59 26.06 -1.67
C SER A 649 24.80 24.77 -1.92
N ILE A 650 25.35 23.60 -1.55
CA ILE A 650 24.68 22.31 -1.69
C ILE A 650 23.56 22.18 -0.66
N ALA A 651 23.79 22.63 0.58
CA ALA A 651 22.74 22.68 1.59
C ALA A 651 21.56 23.55 1.12
N ALA A 652 21.83 24.71 0.51
CA ALA A 652 20.80 25.57 -0.05
C ALA A 652 20.06 24.91 -1.23
N GLU A 653 20.76 24.14 -2.07
CA GLU A 653 20.16 23.39 -3.18
C GLU A 653 19.19 22.28 -2.71
N ILE A 654 19.50 21.63 -1.58
CA ILE A 654 18.59 20.69 -0.91
C ILE A 654 17.27 21.38 -0.55
N PHE A 655 17.35 22.54 0.12
CA PHE A 655 16.15 23.32 0.45
C PHE A 655 15.41 23.80 -0.79
N ARG A 656 16.12 24.24 -1.83
CA ARG A 656 15.53 24.64 -3.11
C ARG A 656 14.72 23.50 -3.72
N SER A 657 15.28 22.29 -3.77
CA SER A 657 14.64 21.10 -4.31
C SER A 657 13.33 20.76 -3.56
N ILE A 658 13.36 20.80 -2.23
CA ILE A 658 12.18 20.53 -1.38
C ILE A 658 11.14 21.64 -1.57
N CYS A 659 11.53 22.90 -1.38
CA CYS A 659 10.61 24.03 -1.44
C CYS A 659 9.99 24.19 -2.84
N TYR A 660 10.76 24.01 -3.92
CA TYR A 660 10.24 24.11 -5.29
C TYR A 660 9.28 22.99 -5.64
N ARG A 661 9.57 21.75 -5.22
CA ARG A 661 8.74 20.57 -5.48
C ARG A 661 7.39 20.66 -4.78
N TYR A 662 7.39 21.14 -3.53
CA TYR A 662 6.20 21.21 -2.69
C TYR A 662 5.62 22.62 -2.55
N ARG A 663 6.03 23.61 -3.36
CA ARG A 663 5.60 25.02 -3.27
C ARG A 663 4.08 25.26 -3.26
N ASN A 664 3.30 24.30 -3.75
CA ASN A 664 1.83 24.39 -3.77
C ASN A 664 1.18 23.77 -2.51
N ASP A 665 1.95 22.99 -1.74
CA ASP A 665 1.49 22.16 -0.62
C ASP A 665 2.05 22.64 0.72
N ILE A 666 3.18 23.35 0.72
CA ILE A 666 3.81 23.90 1.93
C ILE A 666 3.96 25.42 1.83
N THR A 667 3.90 26.10 2.98
CA THR A 667 4.19 27.54 3.11
C THR A 667 5.50 27.70 3.88
N ALA A 668 6.63 27.62 3.17
CA ALA A 668 7.96 27.72 3.74
C ALA A 668 8.83 28.73 2.98
N GLY A 669 9.27 29.78 3.67
CA GLY A 669 10.36 30.65 3.27
C GLY A 669 11.58 30.37 4.16
N ILE A 670 12.68 29.98 3.55
CA ILE A 670 13.90 29.55 4.24
C ILE A 670 15.06 30.47 3.86
N ILE A 671 15.85 30.87 4.84
CA ILE A 671 17.16 31.48 4.60
C ILE A 671 18.20 30.50 5.12
N VAL A 672 19.08 30.03 4.24
CA VAL A 672 20.20 29.16 4.60
C VAL A 672 21.44 30.01 4.77
N CYS A 673 22.05 29.93 5.95
CA CYS A 673 23.24 30.68 6.32
C CYS A 673 24.30 29.71 6.83
N GLY A 674 25.54 29.90 6.39
CA GLY A 674 26.63 29.07 6.88
C GLY A 674 28.00 29.62 6.52
N TRP A 675 29.01 28.93 7.01
CA TRP A 675 30.40 29.15 6.64
C TRP A 675 30.96 27.85 6.05
N ASP A 676 31.70 27.95 4.95
CA ASP A 676 32.53 26.86 4.45
C ASP A 676 33.96 27.33 4.16
N SER A 677 34.89 26.39 4.12
CA SER A 677 36.32 26.68 3.93
C SER A 677 36.67 27.18 2.52
N VAL A 678 35.74 27.11 1.57
CA VAL A 678 35.99 27.44 0.15
C VAL A 678 35.58 28.86 -0.17
N ASN A 679 34.36 29.26 0.22
CA ASN A 679 33.79 30.56 -0.11
C ASN A 679 33.46 31.39 1.14
N GLY A 680 33.83 30.92 2.35
CA GLY A 680 33.60 31.63 3.60
C GLY A 680 32.12 31.71 3.97
N GLY A 681 31.75 32.81 4.63
CA GLY A 681 30.38 33.10 5.03
C GLY A 681 29.47 33.34 3.82
N GLN A 682 28.32 32.65 3.78
CA GLN A 682 27.39 32.71 2.67
C GLN A 682 25.93 32.73 3.14
N ILE A 683 25.10 33.50 2.43
CA ILE A 683 23.65 33.53 2.63
C ILE A 683 22.90 33.19 1.34
N TYR A 684 21.95 32.26 1.46
CA TYR A 684 21.03 31.87 0.39
C TYR A 684 19.58 32.05 0.84
N SER A 685 18.86 32.95 0.16
CA SER A 685 17.43 33.18 0.36
C SER A 685 16.61 32.27 -0.56
N ILE A 686 15.69 31.52 0.03
CA ILE A 686 14.79 30.58 -0.63
C ILE A 686 13.36 30.98 -0.28
N PRO A 687 12.75 31.92 -1.03
CA PRO A 687 11.37 32.33 -0.81
C PRO A 687 10.39 31.19 -1.07
N ILE A 688 9.12 31.42 -0.74
CA ILE A 688 8.02 30.44 -0.88
C ILE A 688 7.88 29.89 -2.32
N SER A 689 8.38 30.60 -3.33
CA SER A 689 8.42 30.13 -4.72
C SER A 689 9.39 28.95 -4.96
N GLY A 690 10.33 28.71 -4.04
CA GLY A 690 11.40 27.71 -4.18
C GLY A 690 12.53 28.12 -5.11
N MET A 691 12.64 29.40 -5.48
CA MET A 691 13.84 29.95 -6.14
C MET A 691 14.99 30.01 -5.14
N ILE A 692 16.24 29.96 -5.61
CA ILE A 692 17.43 30.20 -4.79
C ILE A 692 18.08 31.53 -5.18
N MET A 693 18.42 32.37 -4.21
CA MET A 693 19.13 33.63 -4.43
C MET A 693 20.26 33.80 -3.43
N LYS A 694 21.51 33.91 -3.90
CA LYS A 694 22.64 34.30 -3.06
C LYS A 694 22.58 35.81 -2.81
N GLN A 695 22.76 36.24 -1.56
CA GLN A 695 22.65 37.66 -1.17
C GLN A 695 23.71 38.00 -0.12
N CYS A 696 24.22 39.23 -0.10
CA CYS A 696 25.13 39.68 0.97
C CYS A 696 24.39 40.05 2.27
N TRP A 697 23.10 40.35 2.16
CA TRP A 697 22.18 40.46 3.28
C TRP A 697 20.77 40.10 2.79
N THR A 698 19.92 39.61 3.68
CA THR A 698 18.52 39.32 3.32
C THR A 698 17.61 39.47 4.53
N ALA A 699 16.33 39.71 4.25
CA ALA A 699 15.29 39.71 5.26
C ALA A 699 14.13 38.80 4.81
N GLY A 700 13.50 38.11 5.75
CA GLY A 700 12.43 37.15 5.49
C GLY A 700 11.29 37.24 6.50
N GLY A 701 10.12 36.72 6.12
CA GLY A 701 8.90 36.76 6.92
C GLY A 701 8.10 38.06 6.80
N SER A 702 7.02 38.19 7.58
CA SER A 702 6.09 39.32 7.58
C SER A 702 6.76 40.67 7.87
N GLY A 703 7.73 40.70 8.79
CA GLY A 703 8.38 41.95 9.19
C GLY A 703 9.51 42.40 8.27
N SER A 704 9.89 41.59 7.28
CA SER A 704 10.97 41.90 6.34
C SER A 704 10.77 43.23 5.61
N VAL A 705 9.52 43.55 5.24
CA VAL A 705 9.15 44.79 4.52
C VAL A 705 9.52 46.06 5.29
N TYR A 706 9.60 46.00 6.63
CA TYR A 706 9.98 47.13 7.47
C TYR A 706 11.50 47.24 7.68
N ALA A 707 12.25 46.15 7.48
CA ALA A 707 13.70 46.10 7.64
C ALA A 707 14.44 46.47 6.35
N ILE A 708 13.90 46.10 5.18
CA ILE A 708 14.60 46.20 3.88
C ILE A 708 15.18 47.59 3.61
N GLY A 709 14.40 48.67 3.79
CA GLY A 709 14.90 50.03 3.51
C GLY A 709 16.06 50.48 4.43
N TYR A 710 16.08 50.00 5.68
CA TYR A 710 17.20 50.22 6.59
C TYR A 710 18.43 49.42 6.17
N LEU A 711 18.23 48.15 5.78
CA LEU A 711 19.29 47.25 5.32
C LEU A 711 19.94 47.79 4.04
N ASP A 712 19.14 48.22 3.06
CA ASP A 712 19.60 48.83 1.80
C ASP A 712 20.51 50.05 2.04
N THR A 713 20.15 50.90 3.01
CA THR A 713 20.83 52.18 3.24
C THR A 713 22.10 52.04 4.09
N ASN A 714 22.11 51.10 5.04
CA ASN A 714 23.14 51.04 6.09
C ASN A 714 24.09 49.85 5.95
N PHE A 715 23.84 48.90 5.05
CA PHE A 715 24.77 47.80 4.79
C PHE A 715 26.09 48.32 4.21
N LYS A 716 27.19 47.77 4.70
CA LYS A 716 28.55 48.01 4.21
C LYS A 716 29.22 46.65 4.05
N PRO A 717 29.94 46.40 2.94
CA PRO A 717 30.74 45.19 2.83
C PRO A 717 31.86 45.18 3.87
N ASN A 718 32.26 43.98 4.32
CA ASN A 718 33.35 43.78 5.28
C ASN A 718 33.19 44.52 6.62
N MET A 719 31.97 44.53 7.18
CA MET A 719 31.79 44.95 8.56
C MET A 719 32.58 44.04 9.51
N THR A 720 32.99 44.61 10.64
CA THR A 720 33.42 43.81 11.79
C THR A 720 32.22 43.07 12.43
N GLU A 721 32.48 42.03 13.21
CA GLU A 721 31.41 41.25 13.86
C GLU A 721 30.52 42.11 14.77
N GLU A 722 31.10 43.05 15.53
CA GLU A 722 30.36 43.98 16.39
C GLU A 722 29.54 45.00 15.58
N GLU A 723 30.06 45.49 14.45
CA GLU A 723 29.30 46.36 13.54
C GLU A 723 28.11 45.62 12.93
N ALA A 724 28.33 44.39 12.45
CA ALA A 724 27.29 43.53 11.87
C ALA A 724 26.19 43.19 12.89
N LYS A 725 26.59 42.89 14.13
CA LYS A 725 25.69 42.65 15.26
C LYS A 725 24.82 43.87 15.53
N ASN A 726 25.41 45.06 15.66
CA ASN A 726 24.67 46.31 15.87
C ASN A 726 23.72 46.64 14.69
N PHE A 727 24.18 46.40 13.45
CA PHE A 727 23.40 46.61 12.23
C PHE A 727 22.16 45.73 12.18
N ILE A 728 22.29 44.41 12.38
CA ILE A 728 21.15 43.48 12.37
C ILE A 728 20.20 43.72 13.55
N GLN A 729 20.73 44.01 14.75
CA GLN A 729 19.92 44.33 15.91
C GLN A 729 19.01 45.53 15.67
N LYS A 730 19.54 46.61 15.07
CA LYS A 730 18.76 47.79 14.70
C LYS A 730 17.72 47.47 13.62
N ALA A 731 18.10 46.75 12.57
CA ALA A 731 17.17 46.35 11.51
C ALA A 731 15.98 45.54 12.05
N LEU A 732 16.25 44.59 12.95
CA LEU A 732 15.23 43.75 13.55
C LEU A 732 14.38 44.53 14.57
N ALA A 733 14.95 45.46 15.34
CA ALA A 733 14.20 46.33 16.25
C ALA A 733 13.23 47.26 15.49
N ILE A 734 13.65 47.80 14.34
CA ILE A 734 12.77 48.59 13.45
C ILE A 734 11.60 47.74 12.96
N ALA A 735 11.85 46.51 12.54
CA ALA A 735 10.80 45.61 12.08
C ALA A 735 9.84 45.20 13.21
N ILE A 736 10.36 44.81 14.37
CA ILE A 736 9.56 44.41 15.54
C ILE A 736 8.62 45.54 16.02
N THR A 737 9.02 46.80 15.90
CA THR A 737 8.17 47.93 16.31
C THR A 737 7.05 48.25 15.33
N ARG A 738 7.13 47.78 14.08
CA ARG A 738 6.14 48.06 13.03
C ARG A 738 5.31 46.85 12.63
N ASP A 739 5.86 45.65 12.68
CA ASP A 739 5.14 44.40 12.40
C ASP A 739 4.39 43.90 13.64
N GLY A 740 3.06 43.99 13.61
CA GLY A 740 2.19 43.50 14.68
C GLY A 740 2.31 41.99 14.94
N SER A 741 2.83 41.23 13.96
CA SER A 741 2.96 39.77 14.02
C SER A 741 4.30 39.33 14.62
N SER A 742 5.30 40.21 14.67
CA SER A 742 6.65 39.94 15.16
C SER A 742 6.92 40.58 16.52
N GLY A 743 7.90 40.05 17.28
CA GLY A 743 8.38 40.65 18.52
C GLY A 743 8.96 39.68 19.53
N GLY A 744 8.86 40.03 20.82
CA GLY A 744 9.50 39.26 21.89
C GLY A 744 10.99 39.62 22.01
N CYS A 745 11.81 38.62 22.32
CA CYS A 745 13.26 38.72 22.35
C CYS A 745 13.86 38.66 20.93
N ILE A 746 15.10 39.11 20.79
CA ILE A 746 15.91 38.93 19.57
C ILE A 746 16.90 37.79 19.81
N ARG A 747 16.85 36.73 18.98
CA ARG A 747 17.88 35.68 18.94
C ARG A 747 18.89 36.00 17.87
N LEU A 748 20.16 35.99 18.21
CA LEU A 748 21.28 36.18 17.29
C LEU A 748 22.12 34.90 17.20
N CYS A 749 22.74 34.68 16.06
CA CYS A 749 23.74 33.66 15.86
C CYS A 749 24.87 34.21 14.97
N SER A 750 26.11 34.13 15.45
CA SER A 750 27.31 34.39 14.66
C SER A 750 27.86 33.06 14.14
N ILE A 751 28.12 32.97 12.85
CA ILE A 751 28.62 31.75 12.19
C ILE A 751 29.96 32.07 11.56
N THR A 752 31.03 31.45 12.05
CA THR A 752 32.42 31.63 11.58
C THR A 752 33.12 30.29 11.45
N GLU A 753 34.41 30.30 11.06
CA GLU A 753 35.28 29.12 11.08
C GLU A 753 35.34 28.43 12.47
N LYS A 754 35.06 29.15 13.56
CA LYS A 754 35.05 28.59 14.92
C LYS A 754 33.75 27.87 15.29
N GLY A 755 32.75 27.88 14.39
CA GLY A 755 31.41 27.32 14.62
C GLY A 755 30.36 28.41 14.86
N MET A 756 29.28 28.02 15.56
CA MET A 756 28.11 28.87 15.80
C MET A 756 28.06 29.39 17.25
N GLU A 757 27.98 30.71 17.42
CA GLU A 757 27.80 31.37 18.72
C GLU A 757 26.43 32.02 18.83
N HIS A 758 25.62 31.56 19.78
CA HIS A 758 24.25 32.05 20.00
C HIS A 758 24.18 33.11 21.10
N SER A 759 23.45 34.20 20.86
CA SER A 759 23.12 35.19 21.89
C SER A 759 21.64 35.59 21.85
N LEU A 760 21.14 36.15 22.96
CA LEU A 760 19.75 36.53 23.13
C LEU A 760 19.67 37.93 23.73
N ILE A 761 18.87 38.81 23.13
CA ILE A 761 18.51 40.11 23.71
C ILE A 761 17.12 40.00 24.32
N PRO A 762 16.99 40.20 25.64
CA PRO A 762 15.71 40.25 26.34
C PRO A 762 14.75 41.32 25.76
N ALA A 763 13.45 41.03 25.79
CA ALA A 763 12.43 41.88 25.17
C ALA A 763 12.37 43.31 25.74
N ASP A 764 12.70 43.51 27.01
CA ASP A 764 12.78 44.80 27.70
C ASP A 764 13.90 45.69 27.13
N GLN A 765 14.98 45.09 26.63
CA GLN A 765 16.13 45.81 26.07
C GLN A 765 15.96 46.14 24.58
N VAL A 766 15.01 45.50 23.88
CA VAL A 766 14.78 45.73 22.44
C VAL A 766 14.34 47.16 22.16
N ALA A 767 13.57 47.79 23.06
CA ALA A 767 13.13 49.17 22.91
C ALA A 767 14.28 50.18 23.05
N ASP A 768 15.33 49.85 23.80
CA ASP A 768 16.48 50.74 24.00
C ASP A 768 17.40 50.79 22.78
N LEU A 769 17.40 49.73 21.95
CA LEU A 769 18.13 49.68 20.67
C LEU A 769 17.67 50.76 19.67
N LEU A 770 16.44 51.27 19.81
CA LEU A 770 15.90 52.34 18.98
C LEU A 770 16.14 53.74 19.55
N LYS A 771 16.48 53.85 20.84
CA LYS A 771 16.79 55.13 21.50
C LYS A 771 18.24 55.56 21.28
N SER A 772 19.12 54.63 20.93
CA SER A 772 20.55 54.85 20.66
C SER A 772 20.83 55.29 19.21
N ALA A 773 19.97 56.13 18.63
CA ALA A 773 20.12 56.67 17.28
C ALA A 773 20.71 58.08 17.29
#